data_AF-A0A970H5R7-F1
#
_entry.id   AF-A0A970H5R7-F1
#
_cell.length_a   1.000
_cell.length_b   1.000
_cell.length_c   1.000
_cell.angle_alpha   90.00
_cell.angle_beta   90.00
_cell.angle_gamma   90.00
#
_symmetry.space_group_name_H-M   'P 1'
#
loop_
_entity.id
_entity.type
_entity.pdbx_description
1 polymer ?
#
loop_
_entity_poly.entity_id
_entity_poly.type
_entity_poly.pdbx_seq_one_letter_code
_entity_poly.pdbx_strand_id
1 'polypeptide(L)'
;MLKRKVLFAIVLALILSQLIGMAASAEIDPTKWVAVDGLGRELPTNKEVGDIKQGKYVGIFYWTWHYNFISNNPHNVTEIMKKHPEIKYDYNHELWRRQYNASSYFWNEPIYGYYTSTDKYVLRKQAEMLADAGIDFVAFDCTNGSFTWEPAYLALCEVWSEAREQGVKTPQIIFMLNFGPLQETVVSLKSIYNRLYKKEAYKDLWFYWEGKPLIMAHPECLNQNTALEKEIYEFFTWRRNVASYFEDDKDDRYWGWLHVYPQAVYKNPDGTVEQVTVGIAQNADYVEWRLCAMNGPNNMGRSYTNGEYSYSYTYRNKTIKVDKNIENSMFYGLNFQQQFDFAIEQDPEIIFVTGWNEWIMGRFDEWMGIPNAFPDQFDDENSRDIEPSKGALKDYYYYQLIANVRRFKGASDIDYAEKGVSIDIFGDLSQWDDPAILSYDHYTKNTYERNSRGWGRLKYENYTMRNDIVNTKVTYDDDNIYFYVRAVDDLTPHTDPAWMRLFLDTQKATETSVDWEEFEYVINRRNPRDSIAYLERSKGGWDWELVGEVRYSVKGNVLQIEVPREMLGFKNKPINFNFKWSDNMQEDGDIMDFYLNGDVAPGGRLCFAFRDKVAYLEEKGDEKEGFSFTTTTAIIIATSIVLVGVIAAAVIILVNKKSV
;
A
#
# COMPACT_ATOMS: atom_id res chain seq x y z
N MET A 1 15.82 53.74 21.40
CA MET A 1 15.90 52.29 21.70
C MET A 1 14.53 51.61 21.75
N LEU A 2 13.53 52.18 22.41
CA LEU A 2 12.20 51.55 22.59
C LEU A 2 11.46 51.29 21.26
N LYS A 3 11.50 52.22 20.30
CA LYS A 3 10.86 52.06 18.97
C LYS A 3 11.43 50.91 18.11
N ARG A 4 12.74 50.60 18.23
CA ARG A 4 13.36 49.47 17.50
C ARG A 4 12.98 48.11 18.11
N LYS A 5 12.79 48.03 19.42
CA LYS A 5 12.36 46.79 20.10
C LYS A 5 10.89 46.45 19.81
N VAL A 6 10.02 47.46 19.72
CA VAL A 6 8.61 47.27 19.35
C VAL A 6 8.47 46.84 17.89
N LEU A 7 9.23 47.45 16.97
CA LEU A 7 9.21 47.06 15.56
C LEU A 7 9.74 45.63 15.36
N PHE A 8 10.78 45.23 16.11
CA PHE A 8 11.31 43.87 16.07
C PHE A 8 10.30 42.84 16.62
N ALA A 9 9.58 43.16 17.70
CA ALA A 9 8.56 42.30 18.27
C ALA A 9 7.34 42.13 17.33
N ILE A 10 6.94 43.17 16.61
CA ILE A 10 5.84 43.12 15.63
C ILE A 10 6.25 42.28 14.41
N VAL A 11 7.48 42.43 13.92
CA VAL A 11 8.00 41.62 12.80
C VAL A 11 8.18 40.16 13.23
N LEU A 12 8.65 39.89 14.45
CA LEU A 12 8.74 38.52 14.97
C LEU A 12 7.35 37.90 15.15
N ALA A 13 6.37 38.66 15.63
CA ALA A 13 4.98 38.20 15.76
C ALA A 13 4.31 37.99 14.41
N LEU A 14 4.64 38.77 13.38
CA LEU A 14 4.17 38.56 12.01
C LEU A 14 4.81 37.32 11.37
N ILE A 15 6.11 37.09 11.58
CA ILE A 15 6.82 35.88 11.13
C ILE A 15 6.30 34.64 11.88
N LEU A 16 6.06 34.74 13.19
CA LEU A 16 5.42 33.69 13.99
C LEU A 16 3.96 33.46 13.56
N SER A 17 3.20 34.50 13.21
CA SER A 17 1.83 34.34 12.69
C SER A 17 1.79 33.74 11.28
N GLN A 18 2.82 33.96 10.46
CA GLN A 18 2.98 33.29 9.17
C GLN A 18 3.50 31.85 9.31
N LEU A 19 4.22 31.53 10.39
CA LEU A 19 4.63 30.17 10.76
C LEU A 19 3.53 29.38 11.48
N ILE A 20 2.56 30.05 12.11
CA ILE A 20 1.39 29.43 12.77
C ILE A 20 0.20 29.29 11.80
N GLY A 21 0.26 29.92 10.62
CA GLY A 21 -0.79 29.90 9.58
C GLY A 21 -0.58 28.90 8.44
N MET A 22 0.49 28.10 8.47
CA MET A 22 0.57 26.87 7.70
C MET A 22 0.42 25.75 8.70
N ALA A 23 -0.79 25.23 8.88
CA ALA A 23 -0.92 23.85 9.35
C ALA A 23 -0.08 23.04 8.36
N ALA A 24 1.09 22.56 8.79
CA ALA A 24 1.83 21.57 8.03
C ALA A 24 0.83 20.44 7.82
N SER A 25 0.44 20.18 6.56
CA SER A 25 -0.32 18.98 6.24
C SER A 25 0.43 17.80 6.85
N ALA A 26 -0.29 16.97 7.61
CA ALA A 26 0.33 15.82 8.22
C ALA A 26 0.85 14.94 7.09
N GLU A 27 2.10 14.50 7.18
CA GLU A 27 2.67 13.62 6.17
C GLU A 27 1.82 12.34 6.08
N ILE A 28 1.35 11.98 4.89
CA ILE A 28 0.51 10.80 4.68
C ILE A 28 1.28 9.55 5.14
N ASP A 29 0.67 8.80 6.05
CA ASP A 29 1.25 7.59 6.64
C ASP A 29 0.33 6.38 6.47
N PRO A 30 0.49 5.62 5.37
CA PRO A 30 -0.29 4.42 5.12
C PRO A 30 -0.10 3.29 6.14
N THR A 31 0.94 3.35 6.99
CA THR A 31 1.15 2.33 8.03
C THR A 31 0.10 2.40 9.14
N LYS A 32 -0.57 3.54 9.29
CA LYS A 32 -1.71 3.74 10.21
C LYS A 32 -3.04 3.22 9.66
N TRP A 33 -3.15 3.01 8.34
CA TRP A 33 -4.38 2.51 7.74
C TRP A 33 -4.60 1.03 8.08
N VAL A 34 -5.86 0.62 8.13
CA VAL A 34 -6.27 -0.74 8.47
C VAL A 34 -6.96 -1.38 7.27
N ALA A 35 -6.94 -2.71 7.18
CA ALA A 35 -7.68 -3.45 6.17
C ALA A 35 -7.91 -4.89 6.60
N VAL A 36 -8.96 -5.48 6.03
CA VAL A 36 -9.19 -6.92 5.99
C VAL A 36 -9.25 -7.33 4.53
N ASP A 37 -8.43 -8.29 4.12
CA ASP A 37 -8.47 -8.78 2.75
C ASP A 37 -9.62 -9.76 2.50
N GLY A 38 -9.85 -10.15 1.25
CA GLY A 38 -10.96 -11.05 0.91
C GLY A 38 -10.78 -12.50 1.37
N LEU A 39 -9.71 -12.83 2.10
CA LEU A 39 -9.53 -14.10 2.83
C LEU A 39 -9.76 -13.93 4.34
N GLY A 40 -10.06 -12.71 4.81
CA GLY A 40 -10.27 -12.40 6.22
C GLY A 40 -8.98 -12.13 7.01
N ARG A 41 -7.85 -11.87 6.35
CA ARG A 41 -6.59 -11.53 7.03
C ARG A 41 -6.59 -10.04 7.37
N GLU A 42 -6.46 -9.74 8.66
CA GLU A 42 -6.30 -8.36 9.16
C GLU A 42 -4.84 -7.90 8.94
N LEU A 43 -4.66 -6.64 8.53
CA LEU A 43 -3.32 -6.04 8.49
C LEU A 43 -2.78 -5.85 9.93
N PRO A 44 -1.52 -6.25 10.20
CA PRO A 44 -0.90 -6.02 11.49
C PRO A 44 -0.86 -4.52 11.84
N THR A 45 -1.20 -4.23 13.09
CA THR A 45 -1.15 -2.89 13.70
C THR A 45 0.17 -2.67 14.46
N ASN A 46 0.47 -1.43 14.85
CA ASN A 46 1.62 -1.12 15.72
C ASN A 46 1.64 -1.98 16.99
N LYS A 47 0.48 -2.33 17.56
CA LYS A 47 0.39 -3.22 18.72
C LYS A 47 1.05 -4.58 18.49
N GLU A 48 0.99 -5.09 17.27
CA GLU A 48 1.50 -6.43 16.91
C GLU A 48 2.94 -6.40 16.42
N VAL A 49 3.35 -5.34 15.71
CA VAL A 49 4.66 -5.28 15.03
C VAL A 49 5.64 -4.27 15.63
N GLY A 50 5.18 -3.42 16.55
CA GLY A 50 5.94 -2.35 17.16
C GLY A 50 6.20 -1.15 16.23
N ASP A 51 6.95 -0.20 16.75
CA ASP A 51 7.32 1.04 16.04
C ASP A 51 8.20 0.78 14.81
N ILE A 52 8.21 1.76 13.91
CA ILE A 52 9.02 1.73 12.70
C ILE A 52 10.51 1.57 13.04
N LYS A 53 11.10 0.50 12.51
CA LYS A 53 12.51 0.15 12.66
C LYS A 53 13.36 0.91 11.63
N GLN A 54 14.47 1.47 12.09
CA GLN A 54 15.42 2.17 11.23
C GLN A 54 16.34 1.18 10.49
N GLY A 55 16.79 1.55 9.29
CA GLY A 55 17.74 0.74 8.51
C GLY A 55 17.17 -0.55 7.92
N LYS A 56 15.83 -0.66 7.83
CA LYS A 56 15.13 -1.79 7.21
C LYS A 56 14.47 -1.34 5.92
N TYR A 57 14.81 -2.00 4.81
CA TYR A 57 14.31 -1.66 3.49
C TYR A 57 13.72 -2.88 2.79
N VAL A 58 12.70 -2.66 1.97
CA VAL A 58 12.09 -3.67 1.11
C VAL A 58 12.17 -3.21 -0.33
N GLY A 59 12.92 -3.98 -1.13
CA GLY A 59 12.96 -3.84 -2.58
C GLY A 59 12.01 -4.83 -3.25
N ILE A 60 11.51 -4.49 -4.44
CA ILE A 60 10.70 -5.41 -5.24
C ILE A 60 11.14 -5.41 -6.70
N PHE A 61 11.09 -6.59 -7.31
CA PHE A 61 11.39 -6.74 -8.73
C PHE A 61 10.25 -6.19 -9.59
N TYR A 62 10.58 -5.45 -10.66
CA TYR A 62 9.61 -4.69 -11.46
C TYR A 62 9.95 -4.71 -12.96
N TRP A 63 8.93 -4.87 -13.81
CA TRP A 63 9.08 -5.03 -15.24
C TRP A 63 8.62 -3.79 -16.02
N THR A 64 9.45 -3.33 -16.94
CA THR A 64 9.20 -2.16 -17.81
C THR A 64 9.09 -2.53 -19.29
N TRP A 65 9.07 -3.82 -19.61
CA TRP A 65 9.21 -4.35 -20.98
C TRP A 65 7.93 -4.48 -21.82
N HIS A 66 6.72 -4.42 -21.22
CA HIS A 66 5.48 -4.78 -21.93
C HIS A 66 5.23 -3.96 -23.20
N TYR A 67 5.59 -2.67 -23.20
CA TYR A 67 5.37 -1.77 -24.34
C TYR A 67 5.98 -2.31 -25.65
N ASN A 68 7.04 -3.11 -25.57
CA ASN A 68 7.74 -3.65 -26.72
C ASN A 68 6.92 -4.73 -27.46
N PHE A 69 5.93 -5.32 -26.78
CA PHE A 69 5.14 -6.45 -27.27
C PHE A 69 3.69 -6.08 -27.61
N ILE A 70 3.30 -4.82 -27.45
CA ILE A 70 1.90 -4.36 -27.61
C ILE A 70 1.32 -4.54 -29.01
N SER A 71 2.15 -4.85 -30.02
CA SER A 71 1.66 -5.19 -31.36
C SER A 71 0.99 -6.57 -31.40
N ASN A 72 1.29 -7.43 -30.43
CA ASN A 72 0.67 -8.73 -30.24
C ASN A 72 -0.69 -8.57 -29.53
N ASN A 73 -1.64 -9.46 -29.84
CA ASN A 73 -2.85 -9.55 -29.03
C ASN A 73 -2.49 -10.15 -27.66
N PRO A 74 -3.20 -9.78 -26.59
CA PRO A 74 -3.00 -10.43 -25.31
C PRO A 74 -3.56 -11.85 -25.34
N HIS A 75 -2.87 -12.76 -24.66
CA HIS A 75 -3.22 -14.17 -24.59
C HIS A 75 -3.14 -14.65 -23.15
N ASN A 76 -4.29 -14.98 -22.57
CA ASN A 76 -4.40 -15.39 -21.17
C ASN A 76 -4.22 -16.90 -21.01
N VAL A 77 -3.09 -17.32 -20.45
CA VAL A 77 -2.76 -18.74 -20.26
C VAL A 77 -3.71 -19.39 -19.25
N THR A 78 -4.04 -18.72 -18.14
CA THR A 78 -5.01 -19.23 -17.15
C THR A 78 -6.37 -19.54 -17.79
N GLU A 79 -6.90 -18.66 -18.64
CA GLU A 79 -8.16 -18.92 -19.34
C GLU A 79 -8.09 -20.07 -20.33
N ILE A 80 -6.97 -20.20 -21.05
CA ILE A 80 -6.75 -21.32 -21.98
C ILE A 80 -6.70 -22.63 -21.19
N MET A 81 -5.94 -22.68 -20.09
CA MET A 81 -5.81 -23.87 -19.24
C MET A 81 -7.11 -24.26 -18.54
N LYS A 82 -7.95 -23.29 -18.18
CA LYS A 82 -9.28 -23.56 -17.62
C LYS A 82 -10.21 -24.24 -18.63
N LYS A 83 -10.11 -23.93 -19.92
CA LYS A 83 -10.99 -24.46 -20.99
C LYS A 83 -10.40 -25.69 -21.68
N HIS A 84 -9.08 -25.74 -21.81
CA HIS A 84 -8.32 -26.72 -22.59
C HIS A 84 -7.08 -27.19 -21.83
N PRO A 85 -7.20 -27.83 -20.66
CA PRO A 85 -6.03 -28.31 -19.91
C PRO A 85 -5.25 -29.40 -20.67
N GLU A 86 -5.90 -30.14 -21.58
CA GLU A 86 -5.31 -31.24 -22.35
C GLU A 86 -4.18 -30.79 -23.29
N ILE A 87 -4.14 -29.51 -23.68
CA ILE A 87 -3.14 -28.98 -24.61
C ILE A 87 -1.90 -28.43 -23.91
N LYS A 88 -1.81 -28.57 -22.58
CA LYS A 88 -0.73 -28.02 -21.75
C LYS A 88 0.67 -28.33 -22.31
N TYR A 89 0.89 -29.53 -22.82
CA TYR A 89 2.17 -29.97 -23.38
C TYR A 89 2.17 -30.11 -24.92
N ASP A 90 1.10 -29.70 -25.61
CA ASP A 90 1.04 -29.70 -27.07
C ASP A 90 1.48 -28.35 -27.61
N TYR A 91 2.77 -28.21 -27.94
CA TYR A 91 3.31 -26.96 -28.49
C TYR A 91 2.62 -26.53 -29.80
N ASN A 92 2.11 -27.50 -30.56
CA ASN A 92 1.63 -27.33 -31.92
C ASN A 92 0.11 -27.15 -32.03
N HIS A 93 -0.60 -27.18 -30.90
CA HIS A 93 -2.05 -26.99 -30.88
C HIS A 93 -2.46 -25.65 -31.49
N GLU A 94 -3.58 -25.64 -32.21
CA GLU A 94 -4.02 -24.44 -32.93
C GLU A 94 -4.38 -23.27 -32.01
N LEU A 95 -4.80 -23.52 -30.77
CA LEU A 95 -5.09 -22.46 -29.81
C LEU A 95 -3.83 -21.68 -29.39
N TRP A 96 -2.66 -22.33 -29.43
CA TRP A 96 -1.38 -21.66 -29.25
C TRP A 96 -0.88 -21.00 -30.53
N ARG A 97 -1.14 -21.61 -31.70
CA ARG A 97 -0.62 -21.18 -33.02
C ARG A 97 -1.46 -20.16 -33.79
N ARG A 98 -2.79 -20.14 -33.61
CA ARG A 98 -3.70 -19.16 -34.28
C ARG A 98 -3.43 -17.71 -33.87
N GLN A 99 -2.50 -17.54 -32.94
CA GLN A 99 -2.03 -16.30 -32.36
C GLN A 99 -0.75 -15.86 -33.11
N TYR A 100 -0.88 -15.58 -34.41
CA TYR A 100 0.26 -15.18 -35.26
C TYR A 100 1.02 -14.00 -34.62
N ASN A 101 2.33 -14.20 -34.39
CA ASN A 101 3.29 -13.30 -33.70
C ASN A 101 3.31 -13.31 -32.16
N ALA A 102 2.56 -14.17 -31.47
CA ALA A 102 2.63 -14.28 -30.00
C ALA A 102 3.95 -14.94 -29.55
N SER A 103 5.00 -14.13 -29.35
CA SER A 103 6.21 -14.53 -28.61
C SER A 103 6.03 -14.42 -27.09
N SER A 104 4.94 -13.77 -26.66
CA SER A 104 4.66 -13.45 -25.26
C SER A 104 3.19 -13.67 -24.95
N TYR A 105 2.90 -14.28 -23.80
CA TYR A 105 1.55 -14.52 -23.29
C TYR A 105 1.43 -13.98 -21.88
N PHE A 106 0.21 -13.64 -21.47
CA PHE A 106 -0.11 -13.25 -20.11
C PHE A 106 -0.46 -14.49 -19.28
N TRP A 107 0.06 -14.61 -18.05
CA TRP A 107 -0.39 -15.68 -17.16
C TRP A 107 -1.85 -15.47 -16.74
N ASN A 108 -2.27 -14.21 -16.50
CA ASN A 108 -3.66 -13.82 -16.22
C ASN A 108 -3.94 -12.37 -16.66
N GLU A 109 -5.16 -11.85 -16.47
CA GLU A 109 -5.50 -10.46 -16.78
C GLU A 109 -5.22 -9.53 -15.56
N PRO A 110 -4.36 -8.51 -15.70
CA PRO A 110 -4.18 -7.49 -14.68
C PRO A 110 -5.50 -6.78 -14.37
N ILE A 111 -5.67 -6.30 -13.13
CA ILE A 111 -6.86 -5.50 -12.77
C ILE A 111 -7.08 -4.32 -13.72
N TYR A 112 -5.98 -3.69 -14.15
CA TYR A 112 -5.99 -2.57 -15.10
C TYR A 112 -6.10 -2.99 -16.58
N GLY A 113 -6.39 -4.26 -16.86
CA GLY A 113 -6.41 -4.86 -18.18
C GLY A 113 -4.99 -5.10 -18.74
N TYR A 114 -4.89 -5.58 -19.97
CA TYR A 114 -3.63 -5.80 -20.72
C TYR A 114 -2.97 -4.48 -21.14
N TYR A 115 -2.52 -3.71 -20.15
CA TYR A 115 -1.94 -2.38 -20.30
C TYR A 115 -0.53 -2.44 -20.92
N THR A 116 -0.03 -1.27 -21.35
CA THR A 116 1.37 -1.08 -21.77
C THR A 116 2.16 -0.49 -20.61
N SER A 117 3.45 -0.82 -20.47
CA SER A 117 4.32 -0.28 -19.40
C SER A 117 4.59 1.24 -19.50
N THR A 118 3.99 1.92 -20.47
CA THR A 118 3.97 3.38 -20.63
C THR A 118 2.59 4.01 -20.29
N ASP A 119 1.64 3.22 -19.79
CA ASP A 119 0.31 3.70 -19.41
C ASP A 119 0.40 4.53 -18.12
N LYS A 120 0.35 5.85 -18.25
CA LYS A 120 0.52 6.79 -17.13
C LYS A 120 -0.52 6.58 -16.02
N TYR A 121 -1.74 6.18 -16.37
CA TYR A 121 -2.78 5.87 -15.39
C TYR A 121 -2.34 4.70 -14.49
N VAL A 122 -1.86 3.62 -15.10
CA VAL A 122 -1.41 2.43 -14.37
C VAL A 122 -0.17 2.73 -13.56
N LEU A 123 0.81 3.43 -14.14
CA LEU A 123 2.01 3.85 -13.43
C LEU A 123 1.71 4.68 -12.19
N ARG A 124 0.69 5.56 -12.25
CA ARG A 124 0.23 6.35 -11.10
C ARG A 124 -0.38 5.45 -10.03
N LYS A 125 -1.29 4.55 -10.39
CA LYS A 125 -1.92 3.63 -9.43
C LYS A 125 -0.90 2.70 -8.77
N GLN A 126 0.07 2.20 -9.52
CA GLN A 126 1.18 1.40 -8.98
C GLN A 126 2.08 2.21 -8.04
N ALA A 127 2.29 3.51 -8.30
CA ALA A 127 3.05 4.38 -7.41
C ALA A 127 2.41 4.48 -6.02
N GLU A 128 1.08 4.66 -5.99
CA GLU A 128 0.28 4.73 -4.77
C GLU A 128 0.30 3.38 -4.04
N MET A 129 0.00 2.28 -4.74
CA MET A 129 -0.04 0.95 -4.13
C MET A 129 1.30 0.53 -3.54
N LEU A 130 2.42 0.79 -4.23
CA LEU A 130 3.73 0.42 -3.71
C LEU A 130 4.17 1.33 -2.56
N ALA A 131 3.77 2.62 -2.57
CA ALA A 131 3.98 3.53 -1.45
C ALA A 131 3.16 3.09 -0.22
N ASP A 132 1.90 2.73 -0.40
CA ASP A 132 1.00 2.22 0.63
C ASP A 132 1.51 0.92 1.26
N ALA A 133 2.14 0.08 0.45
CA ALA A 133 2.80 -1.14 0.91
C ALA A 133 4.15 -0.91 1.59
N GLY A 134 4.68 0.31 1.59
CA GLY A 134 5.94 0.65 2.25
C GLY A 134 7.18 0.13 1.51
N ILE A 135 7.09 -0.06 0.20
CA ILE A 135 8.21 -0.48 -0.66
C ILE A 135 9.18 0.68 -0.86
N ASP A 136 10.47 0.44 -0.57
CA ASP A 136 11.49 1.49 -0.59
C ASP A 136 12.10 1.68 -1.99
N PHE A 137 12.25 0.60 -2.75
CA PHE A 137 12.73 0.68 -4.14
C PHE A 137 12.18 -0.41 -5.04
N VAL A 138 12.11 -0.10 -6.34
CA VAL A 138 11.90 -1.08 -7.41
C VAL A 138 13.19 -1.33 -8.17
N ALA A 139 13.44 -2.59 -8.51
CA ALA A 139 14.54 -2.96 -9.40
C ALA A 139 14.00 -3.26 -10.79
N PHE A 140 14.41 -2.50 -11.80
CA PHE A 140 14.01 -2.75 -13.18
C PHE A 140 14.72 -3.96 -13.76
N ASP A 141 13.97 -4.90 -14.33
CA ASP A 141 14.51 -6.02 -15.08
C ASP A 141 15.14 -5.56 -16.39
N CYS A 142 16.47 -5.51 -16.43
CA CYS A 142 17.27 -5.26 -17.62
C CYS A 142 18.30 -6.39 -17.82
N THR A 143 17.93 -7.62 -17.45
CA THR A 143 18.81 -8.79 -17.44
C THR A 143 18.97 -9.46 -18.81
N ASN A 144 18.23 -9.00 -19.83
CA ASN A 144 18.25 -9.58 -21.18
C ASN A 144 19.04 -8.71 -22.17
N GLY A 145 20.33 -9.01 -22.35
CA GLY A 145 21.17 -8.35 -23.35
C GLY A 145 21.35 -6.86 -23.03
N SER A 146 21.10 -5.99 -24.01
CA SER A 146 21.29 -4.53 -23.88
C SER A 146 19.98 -3.76 -23.76
N PHE A 147 18.86 -4.45 -23.49
CA PHE A 147 17.55 -3.82 -23.36
C PHE A 147 17.42 -3.18 -21.97
N THR A 148 17.29 -1.85 -21.97
CA THR A 148 17.05 -1.06 -20.76
C THR A 148 15.62 -0.53 -20.67
N TRP A 149 14.76 -0.83 -21.65
CA TRP A 149 13.33 -0.46 -21.67
C TRP A 149 13.04 1.05 -21.47
N GLU A 150 13.86 1.90 -22.08
CA GLU A 150 13.88 3.34 -21.82
C GLU A 150 12.56 4.09 -21.92
N PRO A 151 11.73 3.90 -22.95
CA PRO A 151 10.44 4.58 -23.01
C PRO A 151 9.58 4.34 -21.76
N ALA A 152 9.64 3.14 -21.19
CA ALA A 152 8.83 2.78 -20.04
C ALA A 152 9.42 3.28 -18.71
N TYR A 153 10.73 3.11 -18.46
CA TYR A 153 11.28 3.66 -17.20
C TYR A 153 11.23 5.20 -17.19
N LEU A 154 11.35 5.88 -18.33
CA LEU A 154 11.21 7.33 -18.37
C LEU A 154 9.77 7.77 -18.10
N ALA A 155 8.78 7.07 -18.66
CA ALA A 155 7.37 7.32 -18.35
C ALA A 155 7.07 7.09 -16.86
N LEU A 156 7.65 6.04 -16.27
CA LEU A 156 7.57 5.78 -14.83
C LEU A 156 8.23 6.91 -14.04
N CYS A 157 9.45 7.32 -14.36
CA CYS A 157 10.13 8.41 -13.68
C CYS A 157 9.34 9.72 -13.72
N GLU A 158 8.75 10.05 -14.88
CA GLU A 158 7.89 11.23 -15.05
C GLU A 158 6.69 11.15 -14.09
N VAL A 159 5.91 10.07 -14.16
CA VAL A 159 4.68 9.90 -13.36
C VAL A 159 4.97 9.79 -11.87
N TRP A 160 6.03 9.09 -11.47
CA TRP A 160 6.37 8.90 -10.06
C TRP A 160 6.98 10.16 -9.44
N SER A 161 7.72 10.96 -10.22
CA SER A 161 8.18 12.27 -9.78
C SER A 161 6.99 13.21 -9.56
N GLU A 162 6.04 13.27 -10.50
CA GLU A 162 4.78 14.02 -10.32
C GLU A 162 3.99 13.52 -9.10
N ALA A 163 3.91 12.21 -8.89
CA ALA A 163 3.22 11.64 -7.75
C ALA A 163 3.88 11.99 -6.41
N ARG A 164 5.21 12.04 -6.39
CA ARG A 164 5.96 12.44 -5.20
C ARG A 164 5.76 13.91 -4.85
N GLU A 165 5.73 14.78 -5.85
CA GLU A 165 5.36 16.20 -5.66
C GLU A 165 3.94 16.36 -5.10
N GLN A 166 3.07 15.36 -5.33
CA GLN A 166 1.68 15.31 -4.89
C GLN A 166 1.48 14.53 -3.56
N GLY A 167 2.57 14.21 -2.86
CA GLY A 167 2.54 13.61 -1.52
C GLY A 167 2.64 12.09 -1.48
N VAL A 168 2.72 11.40 -2.64
CA VAL A 168 2.94 9.96 -2.68
C VAL A 168 4.40 9.65 -2.34
N LYS A 169 4.67 8.82 -1.33
CA LYS A 169 6.03 8.35 -1.03
C LYS A 169 6.45 7.24 -1.99
N THR A 170 6.52 7.57 -3.28
CA THR A 170 6.83 6.59 -4.34
C THR A 170 8.14 5.87 -4.03
N PRO A 171 8.26 4.56 -4.38
CA PRO A 171 9.53 3.88 -4.26
C PRO A 171 10.61 4.57 -5.09
N GLN A 172 11.86 4.39 -4.66
CA GLN A 172 13.02 4.76 -5.44
C GLN A 172 13.30 3.70 -6.54
N ILE A 173 14.25 3.96 -7.43
CA ILE A 173 14.55 3.10 -8.58
C ILE A 173 16.01 2.64 -8.57
N ILE A 174 16.21 1.38 -8.96
CA ILE A 174 17.52 0.83 -9.36
C ILE A 174 17.38 0.02 -10.65
N PHE A 175 18.51 -0.26 -11.30
CA PHE A 175 18.57 -1.15 -12.46
C PHE A 175 19.25 -2.46 -12.07
N MET A 176 18.65 -3.59 -12.46
CA MET A 176 19.29 -4.90 -12.42
C MET A 176 19.65 -5.33 -13.84
N LEU A 177 20.95 -5.47 -14.12
CA LEU A 177 21.49 -5.80 -15.43
C LEU A 177 21.82 -7.29 -15.52
N ASN A 178 22.38 -7.74 -16.65
CA ASN A 178 22.72 -9.15 -16.90
C ASN A 178 23.50 -9.79 -15.73
N PHE A 179 23.27 -11.09 -15.51
CA PHE A 179 23.92 -11.91 -14.49
C PHE A 179 25.39 -12.26 -14.83
N GLY A 180 26.16 -11.29 -15.32
CA GLY A 180 27.59 -11.45 -15.59
C GLY A 180 28.25 -10.24 -16.27
N PRO A 181 29.58 -10.22 -16.35
CA PRO A 181 30.35 -9.12 -16.95
C PRO A 181 30.36 -9.21 -18.48
N LEU A 182 29.19 -8.99 -19.09
CA LEU A 182 28.98 -9.09 -20.53
C LEU A 182 29.21 -7.74 -21.24
N GLN A 183 29.50 -7.78 -22.54
CA GLN A 183 29.65 -6.57 -23.36
C GLN A 183 28.35 -5.77 -23.43
N GLU A 184 27.22 -6.46 -23.40
CA GLU A 184 25.87 -5.93 -23.36
C GLU A 184 25.63 -5.15 -22.06
N THR A 185 26.17 -5.62 -20.92
CA THR A 185 26.14 -4.89 -19.64
C THR A 185 26.84 -3.55 -19.76
N VAL A 186 28.00 -3.48 -20.44
CA VAL A 186 28.71 -2.21 -20.70
C VAL A 186 27.85 -1.25 -21.52
N VAL A 187 27.13 -1.76 -22.53
CA VAL A 187 26.23 -0.94 -23.37
C VAL A 187 25.09 -0.37 -22.53
N SER A 188 24.43 -1.22 -21.73
CA SER A 188 23.36 -0.79 -20.82
C SER A 188 23.84 0.25 -19.81
N LEU A 189 24.99 0.02 -19.16
CA LEU A 189 25.60 0.95 -18.20
C LEU A 189 25.87 2.32 -18.84
N LYS A 190 26.49 2.35 -20.02
CA LYS A 190 26.75 3.61 -20.74
C LYS A 190 25.46 4.31 -21.13
N SER A 191 24.44 3.57 -21.56
CA SER A 191 23.14 4.13 -21.94
C SER A 191 22.47 4.81 -20.74
N ILE A 192 22.26 4.04 -19.66
CA ILE A 192 21.57 4.50 -18.45
C ILE A 192 22.35 5.66 -17.81
N TYR A 193 23.68 5.53 -17.69
CA TYR A 193 24.50 6.59 -17.09
C TYR A 193 24.40 7.90 -17.87
N ASN A 194 24.56 7.89 -19.19
CA ASN A 194 24.53 9.12 -19.98
C ASN A 194 23.14 9.74 -20.09
N ARG A 195 22.07 8.93 -19.99
CA ARG A 195 20.69 9.38 -20.17
C ARG A 195 20.01 9.82 -18.88
N LEU A 196 20.30 9.15 -17.77
CA LEU A 196 19.67 9.40 -16.47
C LEU A 196 20.66 10.05 -15.48
N TYR A 197 21.69 9.31 -15.09
CA TYR A 197 22.54 9.66 -13.95
C TYR A 197 23.44 10.86 -14.19
N LYS A 198 24.16 10.91 -15.32
CA LYS A 198 25.06 12.02 -15.68
C LYS A 198 24.32 13.35 -15.85
N LYS A 199 23.02 13.28 -16.18
CA LYS A 199 22.15 14.45 -16.34
C LYS A 199 21.46 14.87 -15.05
N GLU A 200 21.63 14.10 -13.97
CA GLU A 200 20.87 14.29 -12.73
C GLU A 200 19.35 14.27 -12.92
N ALA A 201 18.89 13.54 -13.94
CA ALA A 201 17.47 13.43 -14.24
C ALA A 201 16.78 12.56 -13.17
N TYR A 202 15.70 13.07 -12.59
CA TYR A 202 14.90 12.40 -11.56
C TYR A 202 15.73 11.95 -10.34
N LYS A 203 16.69 12.78 -9.92
CA LYS A 203 17.67 12.44 -8.88
C LYS A 203 17.04 12.06 -7.54
N ASP A 204 15.89 12.61 -7.21
CA ASP A 204 15.10 12.26 -6.03
C ASP A 204 14.61 10.80 -6.09
N LEU A 205 14.34 10.25 -7.27
CA LEU A 205 13.91 8.86 -7.45
C LEU A 205 15.04 7.84 -7.31
N TRP A 206 16.31 8.22 -7.29
CA TRP A 206 17.40 7.23 -7.26
C TRP A 206 17.57 6.63 -5.86
N PHE A 207 17.65 5.31 -5.77
CA PHE A 207 17.99 4.67 -4.50
C PHE A 207 19.49 4.77 -4.23
N TYR A 208 19.85 5.30 -3.06
CA TYR A 208 21.23 5.44 -2.63
C TYR A 208 21.58 4.36 -1.60
N TRP A 209 22.73 3.71 -1.81
CA TRP A 209 23.28 2.72 -0.89
C TRP A 209 24.76 3.03 -0.65
N GLU A 210 25.21 3.01 0.60
CA GLU A 210 26.60 3.35 0.98
C GLU A 210 27.06 4.73 0.44
N GLY A 211 26.12 5.69 0.34
CA GLY A 211 26.39 7.07 -0.08
C GLY A 211 26.42 7.33 -1.59
N LYS A 212 26.18 6.32 -2.44
CA LYS A 212 26.10 6.47 -3.91
C LYS A 212 24.85 5.80 -4.49
N PRO A 213 24.42 6.15 -5.70
CA PRO A 213 23.34 5.43 -6.37
C PRO A 213 23.66 3.94 -6.49
N LEU A 214 22.68 3.10 -6.18
CA LEU A 214 22.83 1.65 -6.24
C LEU A 214 22.54 1.12 -7.65
N ILE A 215 23.31 0.13 -8.07
CA ILE A 215 23.02 -0.68 -9.27
C ILE A 215 23.34 -2.16 -9.03
N MET A 216 22.49 -3.04 -9.55
CA MET A 216 22.73 -4.48 -9.55
C MET A 216 23.36 -4.90 -10.87
N ALA A 217 24.70 -5.05 -10.90
CA ALA A 217 25.47 -5.35 -12.10
C ALA A 217 26.89 -5.83 -11.78
N HIS A 218 27.59 -6.35 -12.80
CA HIS A 218 28.96 -6.87 -12.70
C HIS A 218 29.98 -5.84 -13.23
N PRO A 219 30.65 -5.05 -12.36
CA PRO A 219 31.51 -3.94 -12.78
C PRO A 219 32.80 -4.36 -13.51
N GLU A 220 33.17 -5.65 -13.46
CA GLU A 220 34.34 -6.21 -14.14
C GLU A 220 34.28 -6.05 -15.65
N CYS A 221 33.09 -5.79 -16.21
CA CYS A 221 32.92 -5.52 -17.63
C CYS A 221 33.48 -4.14 -18.07
N LEU A 222 33.78 -3.23 -17.13
CA LEU A 222 34.24 -1.87 -17.43
C LEU A 222 35.77 -1.78 -17.56
N ASN A 223 36.23 -1.20 -18.65
CA ASN A 223 37.61 -0.79 -18.90
C ASN A 223 37.88 0.59 -18.28
N GLN A 224 38.40 0.58 -17.05
CA GLN A 224 38.74 1.77 -16.27
C GLN A 224 39.89 2.62 -16.86
N ASN A 225 40.53 2.20 -17.97
CA ASN A 225 41.47 3.05 -18.71
C ASN A 225 40.77 4.07 -19.61
N THR A 226 39.46 3.93 -19.84
CA THR A 226 38.65 4.92 -20.54
C THR A 226 38.02 5.89 -19.54
N ALA A 227 38.05 7.18 -19.83
CA ALA A 227 37.55 8.21 -18.91
C ALA A 227 36.07 7.98 -18.52
N LEU A 228 35.21 7.65 -19.49
CA LEU A 228 33.79 7.43 -19.25
C LEU A 228 33.52 6.18 -18.39
N GLU A 229 34.19 5.06 -18.67
CA GLU A 229 33.91 3.83 -17.90
C GLU A 229 34.50 3.90 -16.50
N LYS A 230 35.61 4.63 -16.30
CA LYS A 230 36.11 4.98 -14.96
C LYS A 230 35.11 5.85 -14.19
N GLU A 231 34.55 6.86 -14.85
CA GLU A 231 33.52 7.73 -14.26
C GLU A 231 32.30 6.91 -13.81
N ILE A 232 31.81 5.99 -14.66
CA ILE A 232 30.72 5.06 -14.33
C ILE A 232 31.09 4.17 -13.14
N TYR A 233 32.28 3.56 -13.18
CA TYR A 233 32.77 2.67 -12.11
C TYR A 233 32.79 3.36 -10.74
N GLU A 234 33.26 4.61 -10.69
CA GLU A 234 33.36 5.40 -9.46
C GLU A 234 32.02 5.97 -9.00
N PHE A 235 31.02 6.09 -9.88
CA PHE A 235 29.74 6.72 -9.59
C PHE A 235 28.79 5.84 -8.76
N PHE A 236 28.75 4.53 -9.00
CA PHE A 236 27.78 3.63 -8.38
C PHE A 236 28.32 2.91 -7.13
N THR A 237 27.38 2.55 -6.26
CA THR A 237 27.53 1.40 -5.36
C THR A 237 27.08 0.16 -6.12
N TRP A 238 27.92 -0.87 -6.12
CA TRP A 238 27.72 -2.09 -6.90
C TRP A 238 27.28 -3.23 -5.99
N ARG A 239 26.25 -3.96 -6.43
CA ARG A 239 25.91 -5.30 -5.93
C ARG A 239 25.80 -6.25 -7.11
N ARG A 240 26.56 -7.35 -7.11
CA ARG A 240 26.52 -8.32 -8.22
C ARG A 240 25.31 -9.22 -8.03
N ASN A 241 24.52 -9.39 -9.08
CA ASN A 241 23.36 -10.27 -9.05
C ASN A 241 23.75 -11.73 -9.34
N VAL A 242 23.21 -12.67 -8.55
CA VAL A 242 23.38 -14.12 -8.70
C VAL A 242 22.26 -14.71 -9.56
N ALA A 243 22.58 -15.42 -10.64
CA ALA A 243 21.56 -16.05 -11.50
C ALA A 243 20.84 -17.23 -10.83
N SER A 244 21.57 -18.04 -10.06
CA SER A 244 21.05 -19.24 -9.42
C SER A 244 20.21 -18.90 -8.20
N TYR A 245 19.15 -19.66 -7.98
CA TYR A 245 18.35 -19.69 -6.77
C TYR A 245 18.51 -21.00 -5.98
N PHE A 246 19.54 -21.80 -6.30
CA PHE A 246 19.90 -23.05 -5.58
C PHE A 246 21.28 -23.00 -4.93
N GLU A 247 22.09 -22.02 -5.32
CA GLU A 247 23.48 -21.91 -4.87
C GLU A 247 23.58 -20.79 -3.84
N ASP A 248 24.00 -21.16 -2.64
CA ASP A 248 24.42 -20.20 -1.63
C ASP A 248 25.76 -19.55 -2.03
N ASP A 249 25.90 -18.32 -1.57
CA ASP A 249 27.14 -17.55 -1.40
C ASP A 249 28.15 -17.48 -2.56
N LYS A 250 28.38 -16.24 -3.01
CA LYS A 250 29.44 -15.87 -3.94
C LYS A 250 30.09 -14.59 -3.39
N ASP A 251 31.07 -14.66 -2.50
CA ASP A 251 31.93 -13.53 -2.07
C ASP A 251 31.20 -12.24 -1.59
N ASP A 252 31.95 -11.25 -1.11
CA ASP A 252 31.39 -9.97 -0.67
C ASP A 252 30.68 -9.23 -1.83
N ARG A 253 29.57 -8.53 -1.50
CA ARG A 253 28.79 -7.64 -2.40
C ARG A 253 27.97 -8.34 -3.49
N TYR A 254 27.54 -9.57 -3.27
CA TYR A 254 26.51 -10.19 -4.11
C TYR A 254 25.15 -10.09 -3.47
N TRP A 255 24.13 -9.94 -4.30
CA TRP A 255 22.72 -9.99 -3.94
C TRP A 255 21.99 -11.01 -4.82
N GLY A 256 20.97 -11.64 -4.23
CA GLY A 256 20.04 -12.50 -4.97
C GLY A 256 18.92 -11.67 -5.59
N TRP A 257 18.25 -12.26 -6.58
CA TRP A 257 16.94 -11.77 -7.06
C TRP A 257 15.80 -12.74 -6.70
N LEU A 258 16.13 -14.02 -6.50
CA LEU A 258 15.25 -15.10 -6.09
C LEU A 258 16.08 -16.20 -5.41
N HIS A 259 15.48 -16.96 -4.48
CA HIS A 259 16.04 -18.19 -3.92
C HIS A 259 14.94 -19.20 -3.57
N VAL A 260 15.24 -20.50 -3.62
CA VAL A 260 14.36 -21.53 -3.03
C VAL A 260 14.51 -21.54 -1.50
N TYR A 261 13.58 -22.15 -0.77
CA TYR A 261 13.70 -22.25 0.69
C TYR A 261 14.70 -23.37 1.09
N PRO A 262 15.55 -23.15 2.12
CA PRO A 262 15.81 -21.87 2.80
C PRO A 262 16.62 -20.94 1.89
N GLN A 263 16.38 -19.62 2.02
CA GLN A 263 17.01 -18.63 1.15
C GLN A 263 18.50 -18.42 1.48
N ALA A 264 19.29 -18.11 0.46
CA ALA A 264 20.64 -17.59 0.65
C ALA A 264 20.61 -16.29 1.50
N VAL A 265 21.62 -16.15 2.36
CA VAL A 265 21.78 -15.02 3.28
C VAL A 265 23.01 -14.23 2.87
N TYR A 266 22.82 -13.10 2.20
CA TYR A 266 23.89 -12.25 1.71
C TYR A 266 24.38 -11.32 2.81
N LYS A 267 25.69 -11.28 3.05
CA LYS A 267 26.30 -10.59 4.19
C LYS A 267 27.21 -9.45 3.77
N ASN A 268 27.25 -8.42 4.61
CA ASN A 268 28.29 -7.41 4.58
C ASN A 268 29.63 -8.01 5.05
N PRO A 269 30.77 -7.36 4.71
CA PRO A 269 32.10 -7.82 5.15
C PRO A 269 32.28 -7.90 6.68
N ASP A 270 31.46 -7.18 7.45
CA ASP A 270 31.46 -7.22 8.92
C ASP A 270 30.61 -8.38 9.49
N GLY A 271 29.96 -9.16 8.62
CA GLY A 271 29.15 -10.32 8.97
C GLY A 271 27.67 -10.01 9.22
N THR A 272 27.24 -8.75 9.18
CA THR A 272 25.81 -8.39 9.24
C THR A 272 25.08 -8.88 8.00
N VAL A 273 23.79 -9.23 8.13
CA VAL A 273 22.97 -9.69 7.01
C VAL A 273 22.52 -8.48 6.22
N GLU A 274 23.01 -8.35 4.99
CA GLU A 274 22.66 -7.24 4.12
C GLU A 274 21.33 -7.52 3.40
N GLN A 275 21.18 -8.72 2.80
CA GLN A 275 20.04 -9.02 1.95
C GLN A 275 19.56 -10.47 2.06
N VAL A 276 18.24 -10.65 2.04
CA VAL A 276 17.58 -11.95 1.79
C VAL A 276 16.48 -11.74 0.75
N THR A 277 16.39 -12.63 -0.24
CA THR A 277 15.31 -12.60 -1.23
C THR A 277 14.07 -13.33 -0.73
N VAL A 278 12.89 -12.91 -1.16
CA VAL A 278 11.62 -13.60 -0.89
C VAL A 278 10.92 -13.90 -2.20
N GLY A 279 10.82 -15.18 -2.53
CA GLY A 279 10.12 -15.65 -3.72
C GLY A 279 8.64 -15.97 -3.45
N ILE A 280 7.76 -15.52 -4.33
CA ILE A 280 6.33 -15.82 -4.29
C ILE A 280 6.06 -17.24 -4.81
N ALA A 281 6.73 -17.58 -5.91
CA ALA A 281 6.81 -18.89 -6.54
C ALA A 281 8.17 -18.98 -7.26
N GLN A 282 8.64 -20.19 -7.53
CA GLN A 282 9.90 -20.45 -8.21
C GLN A 282 9.70 -21.45 -9.33
N ASN A 283 10.33 -21.17 -10.47
CA ASN A 283 10.47 -22.07 -11.60
C ASN A 283 11.52 -23.16 -11.29
N ALA A 284 11.24 -23.92 -10.23
CA ALA A 284 12.11 -24.90 -9.60
C ALA A 284 11.31 -26.18 -9.29
N ASP A 285 11.80 -27.33 -9.74
CA ASP A 285 11.22 -28.63 -9.39
C ASP A 285 11.75 -29.06 -8.01
N TYR A 286 10.87 -29.21 -7.02
CA TYR A 286 11.26 -29.58 -5.64
C TYR A 286 11.64 -31.07 -5.48
N VAL A 287 11.33 -31.93 -6.45
CA VAL A 287 11.69 -33.36 -6.44
C VAL A 287 13.06 -33.55 -7.07
N GLU A 288 13.28 -32.96 -8.25
CA GLU A 288 14.52 -33.10 -9.02
C GLU A 288 15.58 -32.05 -8.65
N TRP A 289 15.20 -31.06 -7.83
CA TRP A 289 16.06 -29.96 -7.35
C TRP A 289 16.80 -29.25 -8.49
N ARG A 290 16.04 -28.81 -9.51
CA ARG A 290 16.57 -28.17 -10.71
C ARG A 290 15.63 -27.11 -11.27
N LEU A 291 16.13 -26.30 -12.20
CA LEU A 291 15.31 -25.40 -13.01
C LEU A 291 14.22 -26.20 -13.76
N CYS A 292 12.99 -25.70 -13.71
CA CYS A 292 11.83 -26.29 -14.36
C CYS A 292 10.91 -25.19 -14.87
N ALA A 293 10.26 -25.38 -16.03
CA ALA A 293 9.30 -24.39 -16.51
C ALA A 293 8.12 -24.29 -15.54
N MET A 294 7.45 -23.14 -15.42
CA MET A 294 6.28 -22.97 -14.55
C MET A 294 5.09 -23.86 -14.93
N ASN A 295 5.06 -24.40 -16.15
CA ASN A 295 4.11 -25.45 -16.53
C ASN A 295 4.61 -26.88 -16.30
N GLY A 296 5.81 -27.06 -15.76
CA GLY A 296 6.38 -28.37 -15.42
C GLY A 296 5.69 -29.04 -14.21
N PRO A 297 6.11 -30.28 -13.87
CA PRO A 297 5.66 -30.95 -12.66
C PRO A 297 6.39 -30.39 -11.43
N ASN A 298 5.79 -30.58 -10.24
CA ASN A 298 6.43 -30.35 -8.94
C ASN A 298 7.08 -28.96 -8.79
N ASN A 299 6.51 -27.92 -9.40
CA ASN A 299 7.03 -26.57 -9.22
C ASN A 299 6.82 -26.11 -7.78
N MET A 300 7.77 -25.32 -7.28
CA MET A 300 7.60 -24.56 -6.05
C MET A 300 6.65 -23.37 -6.31
N GLY A 301 5.37 -23.67 -6.52
CA GLY A 301 4.31 -22.69 -6.75
C GLY A 301 3.91 -21.94 -5.48
N ARG A 302 2.87 -21.11 -5.60
CA ARG A 302 2.35 -20.29 -4.50
C ARG A 302 1.91 -21.10 -3.28
N SER A 303 1.39 -22.31 -3.50
CA SER A 303 0.93 -23.21 -2.46
C SER A 303 2.03 -24.11 -1.88
N TYR A 304 3.21 -24.14 -2.49
CA TYR A 304 4.32 -24.97 -2.05
C TYR A 304 4.77 -24.61 -0.64
N THR A 305 5.18 -25.62 0.12
CA THR A 305 5.83 -25.47 1.41
C THR A 305 6.95 -26.49 1.54
N ASN A 306 8.08 -26.07 2.08
CA ASN A 306 9.06 -27.02 2.58
C ASN A 306 8.61 -27.56 3.95
N GLY A 307 8.46 -28.88 4.07
CA GLY A 307 8.01 -29.54 5.29
C GLY A 307 6.51 -29.36 5.58
N GLU A 308 6.15 -29.35 6.86
CA GLU A 308 4.76 -29.19 7.35
C GLU A 308 4.48 -27.74 7.79
N TYR A 309 4.99 -26.77 7.03
CA TYR A 309 4.80 -25.35 7.34
C TYR A 309 3.31 -24.97 7.34
N SER A 310 2.91 -24.17 8.32
CA SER A 310 1.56 -23.65 8.46
C SER A 310 1.56 -22.37 9.26
N TYR A 311 0.62 -21.48 8.98
CA TYR A 311 0.33 -20.33 9.85
C TYR A 311 -1.16 -20.31 10.20
N SER A 312 -1.58 -19.45 11.11
CA SER A 312 -2.99 -19.29 11.47
C SER A 312 -3.32 -17.85 11.75
N TYR A 313 -4.57 -17.48 11.50
CA TYR A 313 -5.14 -16.19 11.85
C TYR A 313 -6.57 -16.38 12.31
N THR A 314 -7.11 -15.38 13.00
CA THR A 314 -8.50 -15.40 13.46
C THR A 314 -9.33 -14.50 12.57
N TYR A 315 -10.42 -15.02 12.03
CA TYR A 315 -11.40 -14.27 11.27
C TYR A 315 -12.80 -14.69 11.66
N ARG A 316 -13.70 -13.71 11.88
CA ARG A 316 -15.08 -13.97 12.33
C ARG A 316 -15.16 -14.92 13.52
N ASN A 317 -14.29 -14.73 14.51
CA ASN A 317 -14.14 -15.58 15.71
C ASN A 317 -13.74 -17.05 15.45
N LYS A 318 -13.30 -17.39 14.24
CA LYS A 318 -12.74 -18.71 13.90
C LYS A 318 -11.24 -18.61 13.69
N THR A 319 -10.50 -19.56 14.25
CA THR A 319 -9.11 -19.78 13.88
C THR A 319 -9.07 -20.50 12.53
N ILE A 320 -8.53 -19.84 11.52
CA ILE A 320 -8.24 -20.41 10.21
C ILE A 320 -6.80 -20.90 10.25
N LYS A 321 -6.61 -22.21 10.11
CA LYS A 321 -5.29 -22.81 9.95
C LYS A 321 -4.99 -22.96 8.46
N VAL A 322 -3.93 -22.31 8.01
CA VAL A 322 -3.43 -22.39 6.64
C VAL A 322 -2.27 -23.37 6.61
N ASP A 323 -2.49 -24.54 6.00
CA ASP A 323 -1.45 -25.50 5.64
C ASP A 323 -1.68 -25.99 4.21
N LYS A 324 -0.79 -26.82 3.67
CA LYS A 324 -0.86 -27.29 2.28
C LYS A 324 -2.17 -27.98 1.87
N ASN A 325 -2.98 -28.42 2.84
CA ASN A 325 -4.25 -29.10 2.59
C ASN A 325 -5.47 -28.16 2.64
N ILE A 326 -5.27 -26.86 2.91
CA ILE A 326 -6.38 -25.89 2.85
C ILE A 326 -6.94 -25.83 1.42
N GLU A 327 -8.26 -25.75 1.32
CA GLU A 327 -8.92 -25.60 0.03
C GLU A 327 -8.46 -24.31 -0.66
N ASN A 328 -8.18 -24.38 -1.97
CA ASN A 328 -7.64 -23.26 -2.75
C ASN A 328 -6.38 -22.63 -2.13
N SER A 329 -5.46 -23.47 -1.65
CA SER A 329 -4.19 -23.09 -1.02
C SER A 329 -3.39 -22.03 -1.79
N MET A 330 -3.53 -21.99 -3.12
CA MET A 330 -2.94 -20.97 -4.00
C MET A 330 -3.35 -19.51 -3.68
N PHE A 331 -4.41 -19.28 -2.91
CA PHE A 331 -4.80 -17.92 -2.48
C PHE A 331 -4.03 -17.44 -1.23
N TYR A 332 -3.50 -18.38 -0.45
CA TYR A 332 -2.97 -18.09 0.89
C TYR A 332 -1.46 -17.84 0.92
N GLY A 333 -0.76 -18.01 -0.21
CA GLY A 333 0.67 -17.72 -0.35
C GLY A 333 1.54 -18.40 0.70
N LEU A 334 1.41 -19.72 0.84
CA LEU A 334 2.18 -20.50 1.79
C LEU A 334 3.70 -20.40 1.53
N ASN A 335 4.13 -20.53 0.27
CA ASN A 335 5.52 -20.37 -0.12
C ASN A 335 6.03 -18.96 0.24
N PHE A 336 5.21 -17.96 -0.13
CA PHE A 336 5.52 -16.55 0.12
C PHE A 336 5.65 -16.25 1.62
N GLN A 337 4.74 -16.76 2.45
CA GLN A 337 4.79 -16.55 3.90
C GLN A 337 5.97 -17.29 4.53
N GLN A 338 6.25 -18.53 4.15
CA GLN A 338 7.39 -19.29 4.67
C GLN A 338 8.72 -18.60 4.36
N GLN A 339 8.86 -18.07 3.14
CA GLN A 339 10.04 -17.31 2.73
C GLN A 339 10.17 -16.00 3.52
N PHE A 340 9.06 -15.28 3.75
CA PHE A 340 9.07 -14.06 4.57
C PHE A 340 9.44 -14.33 6.02
N ASP A 341 8.86 -15.37 6.63
CA ASP A 341 9.12 -15.72 8.02
C ASP A 341 10.62 -16.03 8.23
N PHE A 342 11.22 -16.80 7.31
CA PHE A 342 12.65 -17.06 7.32
C PHE A 342 13.47 -15.76 7.13
N ALA A 343 13.12 -14.93 6.15
CA ALA A 343 13.82 -13.69 5.89
C ALA A 343 13.78 -12.74 7.11
N ILE A 344 12.63 -12.62 7.78
CA ILE A 344 12.49 -11.81 8.99
C ILE A 344 13.33 -12.38 10.14
N GLU A 345 13.39 -13.70 10.29
CA GLU A 345 14.25 -14.36 11.29
C GLU A 345 15.74 -14.06 11.08
N GLN A 346 16.19 -13.90 9.83
CA GLN A 346 17.58 -13.54 9.51
C GLN A 346 17.91 -12.06 9.79
N ASP A 347 16.90 -11.22 10.08
CA ASP A 347 17.02 -9.79 10.38
C ASP A 347 17.90 -8.97 9.38
N PRO A 348 17.68 -9.10 8.05
CA PRO A 348 18.50 -8.41 7.06
C PRO A 348 18.28 -6.90 7.08
N GLU A 349 19.21 -6.13 6.51
CA GLU A 349 18.96 -4.71 6.17
C GLU A 349 17.93 -4.60 5.04
N ILE A 350 17.97 -5.52 4.07
CA ILE A 350 17.12 -5.53 2.88
C ILE A 350 16.38 -6.86 2.71
N ILE A 351 15.08 -6.81 2.51
CA ILE A 351 14.32 -7.90 1.90
C ILE A 351 14.06 -7.55 0.42
N PHE A 352 14.34 -8.48 -0.50
CA PHE A 352 14.08 -8.28 -1.93
C PHE A 352 13.00 -9.26 -2.45
N VAL A 353 11.85 -8.75 -2.87
CA VAL A 353 10.67 -9.56 -3.25
C VAL A 353 10.63 -9.80 -4.78
N THR A 354 10.43 -11.06 -5.21
CA THR A 354 10.53 -11.48 -6.63
C THR A 354 9.31 -11.13 -7.51
N GLY A 355 8.43 -10.24 -7.05
CA GLY A 355 8.10 -9.14 -7.94
C GLY A 355 6.64 -8.76 -8.14
N TRP A 356 6.51 -7.66 -8.88
CA TRP A 356 5.31 -6.91 -9.17
C TRP A 356 5.26 -6.62 -10.68
N ASN A 357 4.12 -6.86 -11.33
CA ASN A 357 3.80 -6.51 -12.70
C ASN A 357 4.49 -7.27 -13.85
N GLU A 358 5.08 -8.44 -13.61
CA GLU A 358 5.73 -9.18 -14.68
C GLU A 358 4.77 -9.50 -15.84
N TRP A 359 3.59 -10.05 -15.49
CA TRP A 359 2.45 -10.47 -16.32
C TRP A 359 2.71 -11.42 -17.49
N ILE A 360 3.78 -11.20 -18.24
CA ILE A 360 4.06 -11.89 -19.49
C ILE A 360 5.27 -12.80 -19.39
N MET A 361 5.30 -13.85 -20.20
CA MET A 361 6.49 -14.68 -20.37
C MET A 361 6.68 -15.17 -21.80
N GLY A 362 7.83 -15.76 -22.10
CA GLY A 362 8.05 -16.46 -23.37
C GLY A 362 7.42 -17.86 -23.39
N ARG A 363 7.22 -18.41 -24.59
CA ARG A 363 6.81 -19.81 -24.82
C ARG A 363 7.81 -20.51 -25.74
N PHE A 364 8.25 -21.70 -25.35
CA PHE A 364 9.27 -22.48 -26.07
C PHE A 364 8.74 -23.88 -26.43
N ASP A 365 9.26 -24.47 -27.52
CA ASP A 365 8.91 -25.85 -27.91
C ASP A 365 9.35 -26.83 -26.81
N GLU A 366 10.56 -26.64 -26.31
CA GLU A 366 11.08 -27.31 -25.12
C GLU A 366 11.97 -26.36 -24.32
N TRP A 367 11.87 -26.40 -23.00
CA TRP A 367 12.81 -25.73 -22.09
C TRP A 367 13.01 -26.57 -20.84
N MET A 368 14.27 -26.83 -20.46
CA MET A 368 14.64 -27.69 -19.32
C MET A 368 13.93 -29.06 -19.33
N GLY A 369 13.74 -29.64 -20.52
CA GLY A 369 13.07 -30.92 -20.73
C GLY A 369 11.54 -30.90 -20.59
N ILE A 370 10.92 -29.71 -20.47
CA ILE A 370 9.47 -29.55 -20.46
C ILE A 370 8.99 -29.19 -21.87
N PRO A 371 8.09 -29.97 -22.50
CA PRO A 371 7.46 -29.61 -23.77
C PRO A 371 6.49 -28.44 -23.60
N ASN A 372 6.32 -27.62 -24.65
CA ASN A 372 5.48 -26.42 -24.63
C ASN A 372 5.74 -25.55 -23.39
N ALA A 373 7.01 -25.22 -23.16
CA ALA A 373 7.45 -24.66 -21.90
C ALA A 373 7.12 -23.17 -21.75
N PHE A 374 6.70 -22.82 -20.54
CA PHE A 374 6.54 -21.44 -20.06
C PHE A 374 7.49 -21.22 -18.88
N PRO A 375 8.70 -20.67 -19.10
CA PRO A 375 9.74 -20.67 -18.06
C PRO A 375 9.42 -19.86 -16.81
N ASP A 376 8.76 -18.71 -16.97
CA ASP A 376 8.72 -17.68 -15.92
C ASP A 376 7.39 -17.56 -15.17
N GLN A 377 6.28 -17.76 -15.88
CA GLN A 377 4.90 -17.57 -15.41
C GLN A 377 4.00 -18.59 -16.11
N PHE A 378 2.86 -18.98 -15.54
CA PHE A 378 1.94 -19.90 -16.21
C PHE A 378 0.47 -19.71 -15.83
N ASP A 379 0.12 -19.89 -14.57
CA ASP A 379 -1.27 -19.80 -14.09
C ASP A 379 -1.35 -19.22 -12.68
N ASP A 380 -2.53 -19.18 -12.07
CA ASP A 380 -2.73 -18.64 -10.72
C ASP A 380 -1.80 -19.30 -9.68
N GLU A 381 -1.42 -20.58 -9.83
CA GLU A 381 -0.54 -21.30 -8.90
C GLU A 381 0.95 -21.10 -9.21
N ASN A 382 1.32 -21.11 -10.50
CA ASN A 382 2.70 -21.16 -10.97
C ASN A 382 3.10 -19.83 -11.60
N SER A 383 3.03 -18.76 -10.81
CA SER A 383 3.33 -17.39 -11.23
C SER A 383 3.87 -16.59 -10.04
N ARG A 384 4.86 -15.72 -10.25
CA ARG A 384 5.50 -14.93 -9.17
C ARG A 384 5.02 -13.48 -9.04
N ASP A 385 4.12 -13.05 -9.92
CA ASP A 385 3.56 -11.69 -9.93
C ASP A 385 2.51 -11.48 -8.82
N ILE A 386 2.47 -10.31 -8.19
CA ILE A 386 1.52 -9.97 -7.13
C ILE A 386 0.74 -8.68 -7.37
N GLU A 387 0.88 -8.05 -8.55
CA GLU A 387 -0.06 -6.99 -8.91
C GLU A 387 -1.49 -7.56 -8.97
N PRO A 388 -2.52 -6.84 -8.48
CA PRO A 388 -3.87 -7.38 -8.45
C PRO A 388 -4.39 -7.84 -9.80
N SER A 389 -5.10 -8.96 -9.78
CA SER A 389 -5.64 -9.65 -10.96
C SER A 389 -7.15 -9.50 -11.04
N LYS A 390 -7.73 -9.49 -12.25
CA LYS A 390 -9.18 -9.71 -12.44
C LYS A 390 -9.59 -11.17 -12.23
N GLY A 391 -8.61 -12.08 -12.21
CA GLY A 391 -8.81 -13.49 -11.96
C GLY A 391 -9.06 -13.81 -10.48
N ALA A 392 -8.87 -15.09 -10.13
CA ALA A 392 -9.25 -15.59 -8.81
C ALA A 392 -8.38 -15.06 -7.66
N LEU A 393 -7.13 -14.64 -7.95
CA LEU A 393 -6.19 -14.13 -6.93
C LEU A 393 -6.55 -12.75 -6.39
N LYS A 394 -7.34 -11.95 -7.13
CA LYS A 394 -7.73 -10.58 -6.76
C LYS A 394 -6.54 -9.76 -6.23
N ASP A 395 -6.63 -9.22 -5.02
CA ASP A 395 -5.63 -8.43 -4.29
C ASP A 395 -5.00 -9.19 -3.11
N TYR A 396 -5.19 -10.50 -2.99
CA TYR A 396 -4.77 -11.27 -1.80
C TYR A 396 -3.26 -11.17 -1.54
N TYR A 397 -2.45 -11.21 -2.59
CA TYR A 397 -0.99 -11.11 -2.43
C TYR A 397 -0.51 -9.69 -2.13
N TYR A 398 -1.26 -8.67 -2.55
CA TYR A 398 -0.97 -7.28 -2.21
C TYR A 398 -1.14 -7.04 -0.71
N TYR A 399 -2.22 -7.52 -0.09
CA TYR A 399 -2.41 -7.41 1.35
C TYR A 399 -1.46 -8.31 2.15
N GLN A 400 -1.09 -9.47 1.62
CA GLN A 400 -0.05 -10.30 2.23
C GLN A 400 1.33 -9.61 2.20
N LEU A 401 1.66 -8.90 1.12
CA LEU A 401 2.86 -8.07 1.03
C LEU A 401 2.84 -6.98 2.11
N ILE A 402 1.78 -6.16 2.19
CA ILE A 402 1.66 -5.09 3.18
C ILE A 402 1.85 -5.65 4.60
N ALA A 403 1.20 -6.77 4.92
CA ALA A 403 1.29 -7.39 6.24
C ALA A 403 2.73 -7.79 6.59
N ASN A 404 3.46 -8.38 5.64
CA ASN A 404 4.84 -8.80 5.86
C ASN A 404 5.83 -7.64 5.90
N VAL A 405 5.61 -6.59 5.09
CA VAL A 405 6.40 -5.36 5.18
C VAL A 405 6.24 -4.72 6.57
N ARG A 406 5.02 -4.67 7.11
CA ARG A 406 4.79 -4.19 8.49
C ARG A 406 5.46 -5.06 9.55
N ARG A 407 5.44 -6.39 9.42
CA ARG A 407 6.16 -7.29 10.35
C ARG A 407 7.67 -7.06 10.32
N PHE A 408 8.23 -6.80 9.14
CA PHE A 408 9.65 -6.53 8.98
C PHE A 408 10.04 -5.13 9.48
N LYS A 409 9.36 -4.08 8.99
CA LYS A 409 9.70 -2.67 9.22
C LYS A 409 9.03 -2.04 10.44
N GLY A 410 8.02 -2.65 11.04
CA GLY A 410 7.14 -2.00 12.02
C GLY A 410 6.03 -1.17 11.37
N ALA A 411 5.17 -0.56 12.19
CA ALA A 411 4.09 0.33 11.74
C ALA A 411 3.90 1.48 12.74
N SER A 412 3.49 2.65 12.26
CA SER A 412 3.10 3.75 13.14
C SER A 412 1.83 3.42 13.91
N ASP A 413 1.73 3.99 15.10
CA ASP A 413 0.50 3.92 15.88
C ASP A 413 -0.59 4.80 15.27
N ILE A 414 -1.85 4.41 15.47
CA ILE A 414 -2.99 5.21 15.03
C ILE A 414 -3.13 6.45 15.90
N ASP A 415 -3.66 7.53 15.32
CA ASP A 415 -4.07 8.70 16.09
C ASP A 415 -5.45 8.45 16.72
N TYR A 416 -5.71 9.06 17.88
CA TYR A 416 -6.99 8.95 18.58
C TYR A 416 -7.50 10.31 19.06
N ALA A 417 -8.82 10.45 19.15
CA ALA A 417 -9.46 11.68 19.56
C ALA A 417 -9.44 11.80 21.09
N GLU A 418 -8.61 12.70 21.61
CA GLU A 418 -8.51 13.00 23.05
C GLU A 418 -9.84 13.50 23.65
N LYS A 419 -10.62 14.23 22.86
CA LYS A 419 -11.97 14.74 23.20
C LYS A 419 -12.79 14.99 21.94
N GLY A 420 -14.11 15.00 22.09
CA GLY A 420 -15.03 15.42 21.04
C GLY A 420 -15.17 16.94 20.91
N VAL A 421 -15.62 17.39 19.74
CA VAL A 421 -15.97 18.77 19.40
C VAL A 421 -17.29 18.75 18.64
N SER A 422 -18.33 19.38 19.17
CA SER A 422 -19.62 19.54 18.46
C SER A 422 -19.46 20.44 17.23
N ILE A 423 -20.09 20.06 16.12
CA ILE A 423 -20.05 20.81 14.87
C ILE A 423 -21.46 21.21 14.45
N ASP A 424 -21.68 22.49 14.19
CA ASP A 424 -22.82 22.89 13.35
C ASP A 424 -22.43 22.73 11.88
N ILE A 425 -22.91 21.66 11.24
CA ILE A 425 -22.61 21.35 9.84
C ILE A 425 -23.12 22.43 8.87
N PHE A 426 -24.04 23.30 9.25
CA PHE A 426 -24.46 24.44 8.42
C PHE A 426 -23.65 25.71 8.72
N GLY A 427 -22.93 25.74 9.85
CA GLY A 427 -22.05 26.80 10.32
C GLY A 427 -20.70 26.86 9.61
N ASP A 428 -19.83 27.79 10.01
CA ASP A 428 -18.56 28.05 9.33
C ASP A 428 -17.61 26.83 9.34
N LEU A 429 -16.84 26.65 8.26
CA LEU A 429 -15.89 25.54 8.14
C LEU A 429 -14.73 25.66 9.12
N SER A 430 -14.43 26.86 9.64
CA SER A 430 -13.34 27.07 10.60
C SER A 430 -13.52 26.30 11.92
N GLN A 431 -14.73 25.78 12.19
CA GLN A 431 -14.97 24.86 13.32
C GLN A 431 -14.11 23.59 13.21
N TRP A 432 -13.80 23.16 11.99
CA TRP A 432 -12.98 21.98 11.71
C TRP A 432 -11.47 22.21 11.89
N ASP A 433 -11.04 23.43 12.20
CA ASP A 433 -9.63 23.78 12.44
C ASP A 433 -9.24 23.59 13.92
N ASP A 434 -10.16 23.10 14.77
CA ASP A 434 -9.83 22.76 16.16
C ASP A 434 -8.80 21.62 16.18
N PRO A 435 -7.66 21.79 16.86
CA PRO A 435 -6.59 20.79 16.90
C PRO A 435 -6.98 19.48 17.62
N ALA A 436 -8.12 19.42 18.31
CA ALA A 436 -8.64 18.18 18.89
C ALA A 436 -9.34 17.28 17.86
N ILE A 437 -9.67 17.80 16.66
CA ILE A 437 -10.32 17.05 15.61
C ILE A 437 -9.27 16.23 14.84
N LEU A 438 -9.54 14.93 14.69
CA LEU A 438 -8.66 14.08 13.88
C LEU A 438 -8.84 14.39 12.40
N SER A 439 -7.70 14.52 11.72
CA SER A 439 -7.58 14.81 10.30
C SER A 439 -6.80 13.71 9.63
N TYR A 440 -7.28 13.24 8.49
CA TYR A 440 -6.68 12.18 7.69
C TYR A 440 -6.46 12.73 6.28
N ASP A 441 -5.19 12.89 5.92
CA ASP A 441 -4.80 13.35 4.59
C ASP A 441 -4.72 12.17 3.62
N HIS A 442 -5.04 12.44 2.35
CA HIS A 442 -4.94 11.50 1.23
C HIS A 442 -4.25 12.18 0.05
N TYR A 443 -3.80 11.36 -0.91
CA TYR A 443 -3.09 11.86 -2.08
C TYR A 443 -3.96 12.83 -2.88
N THR A 444 -3.33 13.83 -3.48
CA THR A 444 -4.01 14.77 -4.38
C THR A 444 -3.70 14.44 -5.83
N LYS A 445 -4.62 14.83 -6.72
CA LYS A 445 -4.48 14.66 -8.17
C LYS A 445 -4.24 13.19 -8.51
N ASN A 446 -4.99 12.29 -7.89
CA ASN A 446 -4.97 10.85 -8.17
C ASN A 446 -6.13 10.43 -9.11
N THR A 447 -6.97 11.39 -9.50
CA THR A 447 -8.16 11.25 -10.36
C THR A 447 -7.89 11.52 -11.85
N TYR A 448 -6.84 10.93 -12.44
CA TYR A 448 -6.56 11.12 -13.87
C TYR A 448 -7.51 10.34 -14.77
N GLU A 449 -8.00 11.00 -15.83
CA GLU A 449 -8.64 10.30 -16.94
C GLU A 449 -7.67 9.30 -17.58
N ARG A 450 -8.16 8.11 -17.89
CA ARG A 450 -7.39 7.12 -18.66
C ARG A 450 -7.79 7.22 -20.12
N ASN A 451 -6.81 7.34 -21.01
CA ASN A 451 -6.97 7.17 -22.45
C ASN A 451 -5.66 6.62 -22.99
N SER A 452 -5.49 5.31 -22.91
CA SER A 452 -4.23 4.64 -23.19
C SER A 452 -4.44 3.44 -24.11
N ARG A 453 -3.39 3.12 -24.87
CA ARG A 453 -3.35 1.92 -25.70
C ARG A 453 -3.07 0.71 -24.83
N GLY A 454 -3.80 -0.38 -25.07
CA GLY A 454 -3.48 -1.71 -24.55
C GLY A 454 -2.80 -2.59 -25.59
N TRP A 455 -2.62 -3.86 -25.26
CA TRP A 455 -2.09 -4.85 -26.20
C TRP A 455 -3.01 -5.08 -27.40
N GLY A 456 -2.40 -5.31 -28.56
CA GLY A 456 -3.06 -5.55 -29.83
C GLY A 456 -3.87 -4.34 -30.27
N ARG A 457 -5.19 -4.54 -30.35
CA ARG A 457 -6.19 -3.52 -30.74
C ARG A 457 -6.91 -2.91 -29.53
N LEU A 458 -6.53 -3.28 -28.31
CA LEU A 458 -7.18 -2.78 -27.11
C LEU A 458 -6.89 -1.30 -26.89
N LYS A 459 -7.89 -0.61 -26.36
CA LYS A 459 -7.82 0.76 -25.91
C LYS A 459 -8.57 0.84 -24.58
N TYR A 460 -7.97 1.49 -23.60
CA TYR A 460 -8.55 1.69 -22.28
C TYR A 460 -8.91 3.15 -22.11
N GLU A 461 -10.18 3.39 -21.84
CA GLU A 461 -10.75 4.71 -21.57
C GLU A 461 -11.45 4.68 -20.22
N ASN A 462 -11.15 5.63 -19.36
CA ASN A 462 -11.85 5.83 -18.09
C ASN A 462 -12.00 7.33 -17.81
N TYR A 463 -13.25 7.78 -17.79
CA TYR A 463 -13.65 9.17 -17.55
C TYR A 463 -14.52 9.31 -16.28
N THR A 464 -14.47 8.30 -15.41
CA THR A 464 -15.26 8.26 -14.17
C THR A 464 -14.61 9.06 -13.04
N MET A 465 -13.35 9.46 -13.21
CA MET A 465 -12.59 10.17 -12.19
C MET A 465 -13.15 11.57 -11.92
N ARG A 466 -13.54 11.84 -10.67
CA ARG A 466 -14.03 13.14 -10.19
C ARG A 466 -13.95 13.18 -8.66
N ASN A 467 -14.18 14.36 -8.07
CA ASN A 467 -14.17 14.57 -6.62
C ASN A 467 -12.87 14.06 -5.93
N ASP A 468 -11.69 14.44 -6.45
CA ASP A 468 -10.37 14.07 -5.91
C ASP A 468 -10.24 14.36 -4.41
N ILE A 469 -10.41 13.33 -3.58
CA ILE A 469 -10.50 13.38 -2.12
C ILE A 469 -9.10 13.49 -1.53
N VAL A 470 -8.86 14.60 -0.84
CA VAL A 470 -7.53 14.93 -0.30
C VAL A 470 -7.48 14.98 1.21
N ASN A 471 -8.62 15.12 1.87
CA ASN A 471 -8.67 15.23 3.32
C ASN A 471 -10.04 14.82 3.85
N THR A 472 -10.05 14.11 4.96
CA THR A 472 -11.26 13.83 5.75
C THR A 472 -10.99 14.12 7.22
N LYS A 473 -12.00 14.59 7.94
CA LYS A 473 -11.91 14.84 9.38
C LYS A 473 -13.09 14.19 10.10
N VAL A 474 -12.87 13.79 11.33
CA VAL A 474 -13.89 13.14 12.16
C VAL A 474 -13.83 13.67 13.59
N THR A 475 -14.99 13.96 14.14
CA THR A 475 -15.17 14.31 15.55
C THR A 475 -16.55 13.85 16.04
N TYR A 476 -16.85 14.05 17.32
CA TYR A 476 -18.09 13.62 17.94
C TYR A 476 -18.49 14.53 19.09
N ASP A 477 -19.71 14.35 19.58
CA ASP A 477 -20.17 14.82 20.88
C ASP A 477 -21.00 13.73 21.59
N ASP A 478 -21.79 14.14 22.59
CA ASP A 478 -22.60 13.19 23.37
C ASP A 478 -23.66 12.48 22.52
N ASP A 479 -24.13 13.10 21.44
CA ASP A 479 -25.27 12.63 20.65
C ASP A 479 -24.87 12.19 19.23
N ASN A 480 -23.89 12.84 18.61
CA ASN A 480 -23.57 12.70 17.18
C ASN A 480 -22.09 12.43 16.90
N ILE A 481 -21.85 11.85 15.73
CA ILE A 481 -20.55 11.78 15.06
C ILE A 481 -20.63 12.67 13.82
N TYR A 482 -19.59 13.47 13.60
CA TYR A 482 -19.50 14.41 12.49
C TYR A 482 -18.39 13.99 11.56
N PHE A 483 -18.71 13.91 10.26
CA PHE A 483 -17.77 13.63 9.19
C PHE A 483 -17.61 14.86 8.31
N TYR A 484 -16.37 15.10 7.89
CA TYR A 484 -15.99 16.11 6.92
C TYR A 484 -15.15 15.43 5.86
N VAL A 485 -15.42 15.70 4.59
CA VAL A 485 -14.56 15.29 3.48
C VAL A 485 -14.39 16.46 2.51
N ARG A 486 -13.16 16.66 2.05
CA ARG A 486 -12.78 17.72 1.12
C ARG A 486 -12.12 17.14 -0.11
N ALA A 487 -12.60 17.62 -1.27
CA ALA A 487 -11.99 17.36 -2.56
C ALA A 487 -11.06 18.53 -3.00
N VAL A 488 -10.27 18.33 -4.05
CA VAL A 488 -9.47 19.39 -4.67
C VAL A 488 -10.37 20.51 -5.20
N ASP A 489 -11.32 20.13 -6.07
CA ASP A 489 -12.26 21.02 -6.73
C ASP A 489 -13.65 20.95 -6.08
N ASP A 490 -14.52 21.90 -6.44
CA ASP A 490 -15.92 21.90 -6.00
C ASP A 490 -16.59 20.56 -6.31
N LEU A 491 -17.39 20.06 -5.34
CA LEU A 491 -18.01 18.75 -5.47
C LEU A 491 -18.99 18.73 -6.65
N THR A 492 -19.00 17.61 -7.39
CA THR A 492 -19.98 17.38 -8.44
C THR A 492 -21.41 17.34 -7.88
N PRO A 493 -22.45 17.45 -8.72
CA PRO A 493 -23.83 17.44 -8.26
C PRO A 493 -24.20 16.19 -7.45
N HIS A 494 -24.84 16.40 -6.30
CA HIS A 494 -25.29 15.33 -5.41
C HIS A 494 -26.34 14.37 -6.03
N THR A 495 -26.91 14.75 -7.18
CA THR A 495 -27.84 13.95 -7.97
C THR A 495 -27.14 12.91 -8.84
N ASP A 496 -25.82 12.99 -8.98
CA ASP A 496 -25.08 12.07 -9.82
C ASP A 496 -24.97 10.69 -9.17
N PRO A 497 -25.07 9.58 -9.92
CA PRO A 497 -24.96 8.24 -9.35
C PRO A 497 -23.66 8.04 -8.54
N ALA A 498 -23.75 7.24 -7.48
CA ALA A 498 -22.62 6.86 -6.63
C ALA A 498 -21.80 8.05 -6.08
N TRP A 499 -22.45 9.19 -5.85
CA TRP A 499 -21.80 10.40 -5.34
C TRP A 499 -21.40 10.29 -3.87
N MET A 500 -20.11 10.49 -3.59
CA MET A 500 -19.52 10.63 -2.25
C MET A 500 -20.10 9.66 -1.21
N ARG A 501 -19.90 8.36 -1.44
CA ARG A 501 -20.33 7.28 -0.54
C ARG A 501 -19.34 7.15 0.61
N LEU A 502 -19.85 7.09 1.84
CA LEU A 502 -19.08 6.83 3.06
C LEU A 502 -19.42 5.42 3.56
N PHE A 503 -18.42 4.54 3.61
CA PHE A 503 -18.54 3.19 4.15
C PHE A 503 -17.98 3.14 5.57
N LEU A 504 -18.66 2.42 6.46
CA LEU A 504 -18.32 2.32 7.88
C LEU A 504 -18.31 0.85 8.33
N ASP A 505 -17.18 0.43 8.87
CA ASP A 505 -16.97 -0.82 9.62
C ASP A 505 -16.94 -0.43 11.11
N THR A 506 -17.97 -0.84 11.84
CA THR A 506 -18.26 -0.32 13.20
C THR A 506 -17.96 -1.33 14.30
N GLN A 507 -17.54 -2.54 13.94
CA GLN A 507 -17.36 -3.62 14.88
C GLN A 507 -16.48 -4.72 14.27
N LYS A 508 -15.73 -5.42 15.13
CA LYS A 508 -15.01 -6.62 14.68
C LYS A 508 -16.00 -7.67 14.18
N ALA A 509 -15.80 -8.16 12.96
CA ALA A 509 -16.65 -9.17 12.36
C ALA A 509 -16.68 -10.46 13.19
N THR A 510 -17.87 -11.06 13.27
CA THR A 510 -18.17 -12.31 13.95
C THR A 510 -18.82 -13.29 12.98
N GLU A 511 -19.01 -14.55 13.37
CA GLU A 511 -19.70 -15.55 12.55
C GLU A 511 -21.11 -15.12 12.10
N THR A 512 -21.76 -14.27 12.91
CA THR A 512 -23.11 -13.78 12.68
C THR A 512 -23.13 -12.36 12.14
N SER A 513 -21.97 -11.75 11.86
CA SER A 513 -21.93 -10.43 11.26
C SER A 513 -22.55 -10.46 9.87
N VAL A 514 -23.29 -9.39 9.58
CA VAL A 514 -24.05 -9.20 8.35
C VAL A 514 -23.55 -7.90 7.75
N ASP A 515 -22.65 -8.02 6.78
CA ASP A 515 -21.85 -6.93 6.24
C ASP A 515 -21.57 -7.15 4.75
N TRP A 516 -21.15 -6.09 4.06
CA TRP A 516 -20.54 -6.18 2.73
C TRP A 516 -19.06 -5.87 2.87
N GLU A 517 -18.20 -6.88 2.71
CA GLU A 517 -16.74 -6.70 2.74
C GLU A 517 -16.29 -5.94 4.02
N GLU A 518 -16.77 -6.39 5.18
CA GLU A 518 -16.59 -5.80 6.52
C GLU A 518 -17.40 -4.52 6.82
N PHE A 519 -18.01 -3.87 5.82
CA PHE A 519 -18.81 -2.66 6.06
C PHE A 519 -20.24 -3.00 6.47
N GLU A 520 -20.62 -2.66 7.70
CA GLU A 520 -22.02 -2.75 8.15
C GLU A 520 -22.88 -1.61 7.63
N TYR A 521 -22.32 -0.41 7.41
CA TYR A 521 -23.09 0.76 7.02
C TYR A 521 -22.51 1.46 5.80
N VAL A 522 -23.42 2.08 5.05
CA VAL A 522 -23.08 3.02 3.98
C VAL A 522 -23.97 4.25 4.05
N ILE A 523 -23.38 5.41 3.82
CA ILE A 523 -24.09 6.67 3.64
C ILE A 523 -23.95 7.11 2.18
N ASN A 524 -25.00 7.71 1.61
CA ASN A 524 -25.07 8.20 0.22
C ASN A 524 -25.03 7.13 -0.89
N ARG A 525 -25.22 5.84 -0.58
CA ARG A 525 -25.43 4.84 -1.65
C ARG A 525 -26.71 5.15 -2.43
N ARG A 526 -27.79 5.52 -1.73
CA ARG A 526 -28.89 6.30 -2.30
C ARG A 526 -28.51 7.77 -2.33
N ASN A 527 -28.68 8.40 -3.49
CA ASN A 527 -28.43 9.82 -3.67
C ASN A 527 -29.16 10.67 -2.62
N PRO A 528 -28.46 11.62 -1.97
CA PRO A 528 -29.07 12.52 -1.01
C PRO A 528 -30.00 13.54 -1.69
N ARG A 529 -30.89 14.15 -0.89
CA ARG A 529 -31.87 15.16 -1.32
C ARG A 529 -31.94 16.30 -0.32
N ASP A 530 -32.04 17.53 -0.80
CA ASP A 530 -32.05 18.73 0.02
C ASP A 530 -30.87 18.73 1.01
N SER A 531 -31.13 18.73 2.32
CA SER A 531 -30.12 18.60 3.39
C SER A 531 -30.13 17.24 4.09
N ILE A 532 -30.66 16.21 3.42
CA ILE A 532 -30.81 14.84 3.93
C ILE A 532 -30.04 13.83 3.08
N ALA A 533 -29.26 13.01 3.76
CA ALA A 533 -28.59 11.82 3.26
C ALA A 533 -29.21 10.56 3.88
N TYR A 534 -28.92 9.40 3.29
CA TYR A 534 -29.49 8.12 3.73
C TYR A 534 -28.42 7.23 4.33
N LEU A 535 -28.61 6.85 5.59
CA LEU A 535 -27.83 5.80 6.24
C LEU A 535 -28.50 4.46 5.97
N GLU A 536 -27.77 3.55 5.34
CA GLU A 536 -28.20 2.19 5.08
C GLU A 536 -27.31 1.19 5.83
N ARG A 537 -27.88 0.06 6.20
CA ARG A 537 -27.20 -1.08 6.83
C ARG A 537 -27.18 -2.27 5.88
N SER A 538 -26.07 -2.99 5.84
CA SER A 538 -25.93 -4.20 5.03
C SER A 538 -26.82 -5.32 5.57
N LYS A 539 -27.40 -6.09 4.66
CA LYS A 539 -28.10 -7.36 4.90
C LYS A 539 -27.24 -8.57 4.48
N GLY A 540 -25.96 -8.34 4.19
CA GLY A 540 -25.01 -9.34 3.72
C GLY A 540 -24.84 -9.25 2.21
N GLY A 541 -23.59 -9.20 1.75
CA GLY A 541 -23.29 -8.90 0.34
C GLY A 541 -23.80 -7.50 -0.05
N TRP A 542 -23.95 -7.22 -1.35
CA TRP A 542 -24.44 -5.91 -1.82
C TRP A 542 -25.96 -5.76 -1.73
N ASP A 543 -26.51 -5.95 -0.54
CA ASP A 543 -27.94 -5.77 -0.24
C ASP A 543 -28.08 -4.90 1.00
N TRP A 544 -28.84 -3.81 0.88
CA TRP A 544 -28.85 -2.71 1.85
C TRP A 544 -30.27 -2.35 2.26
N GLU A 545 -30.49 -2.09 3.54
CA GLU A 545 -31.75 -1.57 4.08
C GLU A 545 -31.58 -0.19 4.70
N LEU A 546 -32.63 0.64 4.60
CA LEU A 546 -32.61 1.99 5.16
C LEU A 546 -32.68 1.92 6.69
N VAL A 547 -31.70 2.50 7.36
CA VAL A 547 -31.70 2.71 8.83
C VAL A 547 -32.43 4.00 9.15
N GLY A 548 -32.11 5.08 8.43
CA GLY A 548 -32.69 6.39 8.67
C GLY A 548 -32.13 7.49 7.79
N GLU A 549 -32.65 8.68 8.00
CA GLU A 549 -32.22 9.93 7.37
C GLU A 549 -31.21 10.64 8.29
N VAL A 550 -30.11 11.12 7.70
CA VAL A 550 -29.05 11.87 8.40
C VAL A 550 -28.87 13.23 7.75
N ARG A 551 -28.40 14.23 8.50
CA ARG A 551 -28.25 15.59 7.95
C ARG A 551 -26.89 15.71 7.26
N TYR A 552 -26.86 16.44 6.14
CA TYR A 552 -25.62 16.80 5.46
C TYR A 552 -25.66 18.24 4.96
N SER A 553 -24.48 18.79 4.68
CA SER A 553 -24.32 20.07 4.00
C SER A 553 -23.15 20.02 3.03
N VAL A 554 -23.19 20.89 2.00
CA VAL A 554 -22.11 21.07 1.04
C VAL A 554 -21.69 22.53 1.01
N LYS A 555 -20.38 22.78 1.02
CA LYS A 555 -19.77 24.10 0.91
C LYS A 555 -18.60 24.04 -0.08
N GLY A 556 -18.90 24.30 -1.35
CA GLY A 556 -17.92 24.19 -2.44
C GLY A 556 -17.38 22.76 -2.57
N ASN A 557 -16.12 22.58 -2.26
CA ASN A 557 -15.40 21.30 -2.29
C ASN A 557 -15.51 20.46 -0.99
N VAL A 558 -16.35 20.88 -0.03
CA VAL A 558 -16.52 20.20 1.26
C VAL A 558 -17.90 19.62 1.42
N LEU A 559 -17.97 18.35 1.84
CA LEU A 559 -19.17 17.67 2.32
C LEU A 559 -19.05 17.43 3.84
N GLN A 560 -20.09 17.80 4.59
CA GLN A 560 -20.21 17.54 6.03
C GLN A 560 -21.42 16.66 6.30
N ILE A 561 -21.31 15.67 7.17
CA ILE A 561 -22.40 14.76 7.56
C ILE A 561 -22.47 14.68 9.08
N GLU A 562 -23.67 14.77 9.64
CA GLU A 562 -23.96 14.54 11.06
C GLU A 562 -24.76 13.24 11.20
N VAL A 563 -24.24 12.32 12.00
CA VAL A 563 -24.84 11.00 12.22
C VAL A 563 -25.09 10.79 13.72
N PRO A 564 -26.34 10.53 14.15
CA PRO A 564 -26.62 10.18 15.53
C PRO A 564 -25.87 8.91 15.94
N ARG A 565 -25.14 8.95 17.06
CA ARG A 565 -24.34 7.83 17.58
C ARG A 565 -25.14 6.55 17.74
N GLU A 566 -26.41 6.68 18.14
CA GLU A 566 -27.28 5.53 18.34
C GLU A 566 -27.59 4.77 17.05
N MET A 567 -27.60 5.43 15.89
CA MET A 567 -27.83 4.78 14.59
C MET A 567 -26.65 3.88 14.17
N LEU A 568 -25.45 4.17 14.68
CA LEU A 568 -24.24 3.38 14.46
C LEU A 568 -23.92 2.44 15.64
N GLY A 569 -24.80 2.36 16.64
CA GLY A 569 -24.62 1.47 17.79
C GLY A 569 -23.67 1.98 18.89
N PHE A 570 -23.24 3.25 18.83
CA PHE A 570 -22.30 3.88 19.77
C PHE A 570 -22.95 4.69 20.91
N LYS A 571 -24.25 4.52 21.15
CA LYS A 571 -24.94 5.17 22.28
C LYS A 571 -24.32 4.74 23.61
N ASN A 572 -23.78 5.69 24.37
CA ASN A 572 -23.11 5.46 25.66
C ASN A 572 -21.96 4.43 25.61
N LYS A 573 -21.31 4.28 24.46
CA LYS A 573 -20.15 3.40 24.26
C LYS A 573 -18.95 4.18 23.72
N PRO A 574 -17.72 3.69 23.94
CA PRO A 574 -16.55 4.16 23.21
C PRO A 574 -16.80 4.11 21.70
N ILE A 575 -16.32 5.12 20.97
CA ILE A 575 -16.45 5.22 19.53
C ILE A 575 -15.23 4.58 18.88
N ASN A 576 -15.48 3.53 18.12
CA ASN A 576 -14.46 2.72 17.46
C ASN A 576 -15.00 2.25 16.11
N PHE A 577 -14.47 2.79 15.02
CA PHE A 577 -14.82 2.32 13.68
C PHE A 577 -13.70 2.57 12.67
N ASN A 578 -13.75 1.82 11.57
CA ASN A 578 -12.94 2.05 10.38
C ASN A 578 -13.84 2.62 9.28
N PHE A 579 -13.30 3.47 8.42
CA PHE A 579 -14.11 4.13 7.39
C PHE A 579 -13.32 4.46 6.15
N LYS A 580 -14.05 4.67 5.05
CA LYS A 580 -13.50 5.19 3.80
C LYS A 580 -14.54 5.88 2.95
N TRP A 581 -14.05 6.67 2.02
CA TRP A 581 -14.85 7.32 0.99
C TRP A 581 -14.64 6.66 -0.36
N SER A 582 -15.71 6.61 -1.14
CA SER A 582 -15.68 6.25 -2.56
C SER A 582 -16.67 7.14 -3.32
N ASP A 583 -16.19 7.77 -4.38
CA ASP A 583 -17.02 8.47 -5.35
C ASP A 583 -17.04 7.69 -6.66
N ASN A 584 -18.20 7.68 -7.33
CA ASN A 584 -18.39 7.19 -8.69
C ASN A 584 -17.97 5.74 -8.95
N MET A 585 -18.19 4.86 -7.97
CA MET A 585 -18.09 3.41 -8.15
C MET A 585 -19.02 2.94 -9.30
N GLN A 586 -18.53 2.10 -10.22
CA GLN A 586 -19.30 1.70 -11.42
C GLN A 586 -19.92 0.31 -11.31
N GLU A 587 -19.24 -0.65 -10.67
CA GLU A 587 -19.78 -1.99 -10.40
C GLU A 587 -20.20 -2.14 -8.94
N ASP A 588 -21.49 -1.89 -8.69
CA ASP A 588 -22.16 -2.09 -7.42
C ASP A 588 -21.94 -3.53 -6.87
N GLY A 589 -21.24 -3.64 -5.74
CA GLY A 589 -20.99 -4.89 -5.04
C GLY A 589 -19.65 -5.57 -5.31
N ASP A 590 -18.85 -5.09 -6.28
CA ASP A 590 -17.47 -5.54 -6.49
C ASP A 590 -16.48 -4.59 -5.83
N ILE A 591 -15.84 -5.04 -4.76
CA ILE A 591 -14.81 -4.25 -4.06
C ILE A 591 -13.58 -3.98 -4.92
N MET A 592 -13.34 -4.76 -5.98
CA MET A 592 -12.23 -4.50 -6.90
C MET A 592 -12.43 -3.22 -7.72
N ASP A 593 -13.66 -2.70 -7.82
CA ASP A 593 -13.97 -1.42 -8.46
C ASP A 593 -13.23 -0.25 -7.79
N PHE A 594 -12.88 -0.38 -6.49
CA PHE A 594 -12.11 0.61 -5.75
C PHE A 594 -10.70 0.88 -6.28
N TYR A 595 -10.18 0.02 -7.18
CA TYR A 595 -8.92 0.27 -7.88
C TYR A 595 -9.12 0.96 -9.24
N LEU A 596 -10.35 0.93 -9.77
CA LEU A 596 -10.63 1.18 -11.18
C LEU A 596 -11.30 2.51 -11.42
N ASN A 597 -12.34 2.83 -10.66
CA ASN A 597 -13.27 3.91 -11.02
C ASN A 597 -13.44 4.94 -9.92
N GLY A 598 -13.71 6.16 -10.36
CA GLY A 598 -13.83 7.33 -9.49
C GLY A 598 -12.65 7.49 -8.53
N ASP A 599 -12.91 8.15 -7.40
CA ASP A 599 -11.89 8.29 -6.36
C ASP A 599 -12.24 7.51 -5.10
N VAL A 600 -11.23 6.94 -4.47
CA VAL A 600 -11.37 6.15 -3.24
C VAL A 600 -10.25 6.52 -2.28
N ALA A 601 -10.64 6.89 -1.05
CA ALA A 601 -9.73 7.34 -0.02
C ALA A 601 -10.01 6.60 1.31
N PRO A 602 -9.08 5.74 1.78
CA PRO A 602 -7.84 5.27 1.12
C PRO A 602 -8.11 4.25 -0.01
N GLY A 603 -7.12 4.00 -0.88
CA GLY A 603 -7.26 3.10 -2.04
C GLY A 603 -7.52 1.61 -1.70
N GLY A 604 -8.15 0.88 -2.61
CA GLY A 604 -8.38 -0.57 -2.46
C GLY A 604 -9.27 -0.93 -1.25
N ARG A 605 -8.85 -1.87 -0.41
CA ARG A 605 -9.50 -2.23 0.87
C ARG A 605 -8.98 -1.45 2.09
N LEU A 606 -8.00 -0.58 1.93
CA LEU A 606 -7.44 0.21 3.03
C LEU A 606 -8.48 1.20 3.55
N CYS A 607 -8.56 1.35 4.87
CA CYS A 607 -9.49 2.23 5.57
C CYS A 607 -8.74 3.12 6.58
N PHE A 608 -9.29 4.31 6.82
CA PHE A 608 -8.91 5.12 7.97
C PHE A 608 -9.50 4.50 9.25
N ALA A 609 -8.79 4.64 10.37
CA ALA A 609 -9.25 4.18 11.67
C ALA A 609 -9.56 5.39 12.57
N PHE A 610 -10.77 5.43 13.15
CA PHE A 610 -11.16 6.41 14.15
C PHE A 610 -11.37 5.72 15.50
N ARG A 611 -10.71 6.24 16.53
CA ARG A 611 -10.88 5.84 17.93
C ARG A 611 -11.06 7.09 18.78
N ASP A 612 -12.01 7.07 19.70
CA ASP A 612 -11.91 7.94 20.86
C ASP A 612 -10.83 7.44 21.83
N LYS A 613 -10.46 8.28 22.79
CA LYS A 613 -9.46 7.95 23.81
C LYS A 613 -9.76 6.64 24.55
N VAL A 614 -11.02 6.37 24.87
CA VAL A 614 -11.39 5.19 25.67
C VAL A 614 -11.17 3.93 24.83
N ALA A 615 -11.72 3.91 23.61
CA ALA A 615 -11.55 2.81 22.66
C ALA A 615 -10.08 2.52 22.37
N TYR A 616 -9.27 3.56 22.18
CA TYR A 616 -7.83 3.41 21.93
C TYR A 616 -7.10 2.74 23.11
N LEU A 617 -7.37 3.17 24.35
CA LEU A 617 -6.74 2.58 25.54
C LEU A 617 -7.18 1.12 25.77
N GLU A 618 -8.46 0.82 25.53
CA GLU A 618 -9.00 -0.54 25.54
C GLU A 618 -8.27 -1.44 24.52
N GLU A 619 -8.08 -0.95 23.28
CA GLU A 619 -7.37 -1.68 22.22
C GLU A 619 -5.90 -1.92 22.55
N LYS A 620 -5.19 -0.94 23.15
CA LYS A 620 -3.79 -1.11 23.56
C LYS A 620 -3.62 -2.15 24.68
N GLY A 621 -4.71 -2.54 25.35
CA GLY A 621 -4.66 -3.42 26.51
C GLY A 621 -4.31 -2.66 27.80
N ASP A 622 -4.37 -1.33 27.76
CA ASP A 622 -4.21 -0.45 28.92
C ASP A 622 -5.55 -0.31 29.66
N GLU A 623 -6.12 -1.42 30.10
CA GLU A 623 -7.21 -1.42 31.07
C GLU A 623 -6.80 -2.08 32.39
N LYS A 624 -6.36 -1.23 33.34
CA LYS A 624 -6.89 -1.11 34.72
C LYS A 624 -5.91 -0.39 35.65
N GLU A 625 -5.79 0.93 35.52
CA GLU A 625 -5.91 1.76 36.72
C GLU A 625 -7.36 2.21 36.80
N GLY A 626 -8.13 1.53 37.66
CA GLY A 626 -9.56 1.72 37.74
C GLY A 626 -9.94 3.16 38.13
N PHE A 627 -10.47 3.91 37.16
CA PHE A 627 -11.40 4.98 37.49
C PHE A 627 -12.77 4.36 37.77
N SER A 628 -12.91 3.75 38.95
CA SER A 628 -14.24 3.64 39.55
C SER A 628 -14.67 5.07 39.87
N PHE A 629 -15.80 5.51 39.34
CA PHE A 629 -16.51 6.67 39.86
C PHE A 629 -17.04 6.31 41.26
N THR A 630 -16.15 6.25 42.26
CA THR A 630 -16.54 6.24 43.66
C THR A 630 -16.38 7.63 44.22
N THR A 631 -17.31 7.98 45.11
CA THR A 631 -17.62 9.24 45.77
C THR A 631 -16.46 9.94 46.50
N THR A 632 -15.22 9.47 46.30
CA THR A 632 -14.00 9.89 47.00
C THR A 632 -13.35 11.13 46.35
N THR A 633 -13.44 11.30 45.03
CA THR A 633 -12.83 12.46 44.33
C THR A 633 -13.55 13.78 44.66
N ALA A 634 -14.85 13.73 44.95
CA ALA A 634 -15.60 14.88 45.46
C ALA A 634 -15.15 15.30 46.88
N ILE A 635 -14.64 14.36 47.69
CA ILE A 635 -14.14 14.64 49.04
C ILE A 635 -12.75 15.29 48.97
N ILE A 636 -11.86 14.85 48.06
CA ILE A 636 -10.51 15.41 47.93
C ILE A 636 -10.54 16.85 47.38
N ILE A 637 -11.42 17.14 46.41
CA ILE A 637 -11.60 18.51 45.91
C ILE A 637 -12.21 19.41 46.99
N ALA A 638 -13.10 18.89 47.84
CA ALA A 638 -13.67 19.65 48.96
C ALA A 638 -12.63 19.93 50.07
N THR A 639 -11.71 19.02 50.39
CA THR A 639 -10.66 19.29 51.40
C THR A 639 -9.58 20.24 50.89
N SER A 640 -9.23 20.21 49.60
CA SER A 640 -8.24 21.13 49.03
C SER A 640 -8.74 22.58 48.99
N ILE A 641 -10.04 22.81 48.72
CA ILE A 641 -10.65 24.15 48.73
C ILE A 641 -10.71 24.72 50.16
N VAL A 642 -10.97 23.88 51.17
CA VAL A 642 -10.95 24.31 52.58
C VAL A 642 -9.53 24.65 53.05
N LEU A 643 -8.51 23.89 52.63
CA LEU A 643 -7.11 24.15 53.02
C LEU A 643 -6.57 25.45 52.42
N VAL A 644 -6.91 25.76 51.16
CA VAL A 644 -6.52 27.02 50.51
C VAL A 644 -7.25 28.22 51.14
N GLY A 645 -8.52 28.05 51.52
CA GLY A 645 -9.29 29.09 52.23
C GLY A 645 -8.72 29.43 53.61
N VAL A 646 -8.26 28.42 54.37
CA VAL A 646 -7.65 28.62 55.70
C VAL A 646 -6.28 29.30 55.60
N ILE A 647 -5.48 28.97 54.59
CA ILE A 647 -4.18 29.61 54.35
C ILE A 647 -4.36 31.08 53.90
N ALA A 648 -5.34 31.37 53.04
CA ALA A 648 -5.64 32.74 52.62
C ALA A 648 -6.11 33.62 53.79
N ALA A 649 -6.96 33.09 54.68
CA ALA A 649 -7.42 33.82 55.87
C ALA A 649 -6.28 34.09 56.87
N ALA A 650 -5.35 33.15 57.06
CA ALA A 650 -4.19 33.33 57.92
C ALA A 650 -3.22 34.41 57.40
N VAL A 651 -3.03 34.48 56.08
CA VAL A 651 -2.20 35.51 55.44
C VAL A 651 -2.82 36.91 55.57
N ILE A 652 -4.15 37.04 55.43
CA ILE A 652 -4.86 38.32 55.60
C ILE A 652 -4.77 38.84 57.06
N ILE A 653 -4.85 37.94 58.05
CA ILE A 653 -4.71 38.29 59.46
C ILE A 653 -3.26 38.70 59.80
N LEU A 654 -2.26 38.09 59.16
CA LEU A 654 -0.84 38.44 59.35
C LEU A 654 -0.45 39.76 58.66
N VAL A 655 -1.08 40.12 57.55
CA VAL A 655 -0.82 41.38 56.83
C VAL A 655 -1.49 42.58 57.54
N ASN A 656 -2.66 42.41 58.15
CA ASN A 656 -3.33 43.49 58.90
C ASN A 656 -2.72 43.82 60.28
N LYS A 657 -1.76 43.03 60.78
CA LYS A 657 -1.04 43.32 62.03
C LYS A 657 0.22 44.19 61.85
N LYS A 658 0.55 44.61 60.64
CA LYS A 658 1.73 45.45 60.34
C LYS A 658 1.41 46.89 59.91
N SER A 659 0.16 47.34 60.07
CA SER A 659 -0.24 48.73 59.82
C SER A 659 -0.99 49.30 61.02
N VAL A 660 -0.28 49.49 62.13
CA VAL A 660 -0.52 50.55 63.14
C VAL A 660 0.85 51.03 63.61
#